data_AF-A0A2H3B3M8-F1
#
_entry.id   AF-A0A2H3B3M8-F1
#
_cell.length_a   1.000
_cell.length_b   1.000
_cell.length_c   1.000
_cell.angle_alpha   90.00
_cell.angle_beta   90.00
_cell.angle_gamma   90.00
#
_symmetry.space_group_name_H-M   'P 1'
#
loop_
_entity.id
_entity.type
_entity.pdbx_description
1 polymer ?
#
loop_
_entity_poly.entity_id
_entity_poly.type
_entity_poly.pdbx_seq_one_letter_code
_entity_poly.pdbx_strand_id
1 'polypeptide(L)'
;MTARTYFRTAAPELTDSQIKAIFVNRDELFNRVIFAALLYGIYTGVVAVTLCAVASRNYDQNYRRPHFLVFIILLLYILAIFNLYYQWAEEISTFITNGTNFWIGYTSTLSPPILLTAGISAILSTNLADATLIWRCWIVWGRSWRVYAKLPEVMISARMEIDQVEEEIVVPSQRAYTGRKPVIPASLANTPCATLGIRGLWDRLNTTLGTSYTLDAPNLSSLLEDCIANNNDFGIAYGRLRRAWYADDWSTIQNGLCKCEAEDQKKRREALDGNRIINPYIYPRHVWDLYSNRVVPGWAASRWPSPISHAWVDDKDRMDVWTSINGHEWPVPIPKGANLNLIRIEMLNLGLEYVWLDVLCLRQRGGSREDLRAEEWRLDVPTIGYVYRIPHVVHCYLSGLGLPLSVNEGDLDNERCWFNRAWTLQEVGTERKICGDMPDGPLRAKRDKDGNYETEALKSFHEQLQSLNGIMREYEEFIFRALGDMQHRMSTNPVDKVAGMAILLGPMTLPAYSESKSLEDAWSDLVNATDEYIRGALFFKYPEPGTAGTKWRPSWDQLMTKPLPADGRFMPLIYRDAKVANQCEAPCIENGFVKGLARGGVLNKDRRGKLLVEDAGGTIHAFNIIASHQCPIPKDTYTLLAGDVCHSHWVVGRRLSEGRFEKLSVFKLVNDYEGIKLYKLGVAEKRLNILV
;
A
#
# COMPACT_ATOMS: atom_id res chain seq x y z
N MET A 1 -63.53 -57.66 34.87
CA MET A 1 -63.20 -57.64 36.31
C MET A 1 -61.71 -57.89 36.45
N THR A 2 -61.03 -56.90 37.03
CA THR A 2 -59.83 -56.99 37.87
C THR A 2 -58.55 -57.70 37.37
N ALA A 3 -57.52 -56.85 37.26
CA ALA A 3 -56.10 -57.04 37.60
C ALA A 3 -55.24 -58.00 36.76
N ARG A 4 -54.30 -57.41 36.00
CA ARG A 4 -52.98 -58.01 35.77
C ARG A 4 -51.88 -56.95 35.88
N THR A 5 -51.30 -56.94 37.08
CA THR A 5 -49.85 -56.88 37.37
C THR A 5 -49.00 -55.93 36.53
N TYR A 6 -48.64 -54.79 37.15
CA TYR A 6 -47.44 -54.03 36.81
C TYR A 6 -46.21 -54.94 36.92
N PHE A 7 -45.63 -55.36 35.78
CA PHE A 7 -44.28 -55.90 35.76
C PHE A 7 -43.30 -54.74 36.01
N ARG A 8 -42.85 -54.62 37.26
CA ARG A 8 -41.68 -53.84 37.64
C ARG A 8 -40.46 -54.55 37.05
N THR A 9 -40.01 -54.13 35.87
CA THR A 9 -38.73 -54.60 35.30
C THR A 9 -37.60 -54.10 36.19
N ALA A 10 -37.11 -55.00 37.04
CA ALA A 10 -35.94 -54.77 37.88
C ALA A 10 -34.72 -54.47 36.99
N ALA A 11 -33.95 -53.45 37.35
CA ALA A 11 -32.65 -53.21 36.76
C ALA A 11 -31.77 -54.46 36.96
N PRO A 12 -30.88 -54.80 35.99
CA PRO A 12 -29.91 -55.87 36.19
C PRO A 12 -29.00 -55.54 37.38
N GLU A 13 -28.43 -56.56 38.03
CA GLU A 13 -27.43 -56.38 39.08
C GLU A 13 -26.17 -55.74 38.48
N LEU A 14 -26.05 -54.42 38.65
CA LEU A 14 -24.93 -53.62 38.16
C LEU A 14 -23.85 -53.54 39.25
N THR A 15 -22.59 -53.64 38.86
CA THR A 15 -21.45 -53.38 39.76
C THR A 15 -21.34 -51.88 40.05
N ASP A 16 -20.76 -51.52 41.20
CA ASP A 16 -20.51 -50.12 41.58
C ASP A 16 -19.74 -49.33 40.50
N SER A 17 -18.84 -50.01 39.77
CA SER A 17 -18.09 -49.43 38.66
C SER A 17 -18.99 -49.05 37.47
N GLN A 18 -20.00 -49.87 37.14
CA GLN A 18 -20.95 -49.62 36.07
C GLN A 18 -21.94 -48.52 36.46
N ILE A 19 -22.39 -48.50 37.70
CA ILE A 19 -23.24 -47.42 38.23
C ILE A 19 -22.50 -46.08 38.15
N LYS A 20 -21.23 -46.03 38.58
CA LYS A 20 -20.39 -44.83 38.47
C LYS A 20 -20.23 -44.36 37.02
N ALA A 21 -19.98 -45.27 36.07
CA ALA A 21 -19.86 -44.93 34.66
C ALA A 21 -21.16 -44.35 34.08
N ILE A 22 -22.33 -44.88 34.47
CA ILE A 22 -23.64 -44.38 34.05
C ILE A 22 -23.87 -42.94 34.56
N PHE A 23 -23.51 -42.64 35.81
CA PHE A 23 -23.63 -41.29 36.37
C PHE A 23 -22.67 -40.30 35.70
N VAL A 24 -21.44 -40.71 35.40
CA VAL A 24 -20.48 -39.86 34.67
C VAL A 24 -20.99 -39.53 33.27
N ASN A 25 -21.46 -40.53 32.52
CA ASN A 25 -22.04 -40.30 31.18
C ASN A 25 -23.27 -39.39 31.22
N ARG A 26 -24.09 -39.48 32.28
CA ARG A 26 -25.24 -38.60 32.48
C ARG A 26 -24.85 -37.16 32.80
N ASP A 27 -23.82 -36.98 33.62
CA ASP A 27 -23.28 -35.65 33.93
C ASP A 27 -22.66 -35.01 32.68
N GLU A 28 -21.96 -35.80 31.85
CA GLU A 28 -21.42 -35.35 30.57
C GLU A 28 -22.52 -34.87 29.60
N LEU A 29 -23.61 -35.65 29.45
CA LEU A 29 -24.75 -35.29 28.61
C LEU A 29 -25.44 -33.99 29.08
N PHE A 30 -25.69 -33.86 30.38
CA PHE A 30 -26.26 -32.64 30.95
C PHE A 30 -25.35 -31.43 30.74
N ASN A 31 -24.05 -31.57 31.05
CA ASN A 31 -23.06 -30.51 30.86
C ASN A 31 -22.92 -30.12 29.38
N ARG A 32 -23.06 -31.06 28.43
CA ARG A 32 -23.06 -30.80 26.99
C ARG A 32 -24.19 -29.85 26.58
N VAL A 33 -25.41 -30.07 27.09
CA VAL A 33 -26.57 -29.21 26.76
C VAL A 33 -26.48 -27.84 27.44
N ILE A 34 -26.01 -27.78 28.69
CA ILE A 34 -25.74 -26.51 29.36
C ILE A 34 -24.69 -25.70 28.60
N PHE A 35 -23.61 -26.36 28.16
CA PHE A 35 -22.57 -25.71 27.36
C PHE A 35 -23.11 -25.27 25.98
N ALA A 36 -23.92 -26.08 25.31
CA ALA A 36 -24.56 -25.72 24.05
C ALA A 36 -25.51 -24.50 24.20
N ALA A 37 -26.27 -24.43 25.30
CA ALA A 37 -27.15 -23.30 25.60
C ALA A 37 -26.34 -22.01 25.87
N LEU A 38 -25.22 -22.11 26.59
CA LEU A 38 -24.31 -20.98 26.83
C LEU A 38 -23.70 -20.47 25.52
N LEU A 39 -23.17 -21.36 24.68
CA LEU A 39 -22.64 -21.02 23.36
C LEU A 39 -23.71 -20.37 22.47
N TYR A 40 -24.93 -20.89 22.52
CA TYR A 40 -26.07 -20.32 21.80
C TYR A 40 -26.41 -18.91 22.29
N GLY A 41 -26.32 -18.65 23.60
CA GLY A 41 -26.45 -17.31 24.18
C GLY A 41 -25.39 -16.33 23.66
N ILE A 42 -24.13 -16.76 23.59
CA ILE A 42 -23.04 -15.97 22.98
C ILE A 42 -23.34 -15.70 21.50
N TYR A 43 -23.75 -16.72 20.75
CA TYR A 43 -24.09 -16.61 19.33
C TYR A 43 -25.25 -15.62 19.10
N THR A 44 -26.26 -15.64 19.96
CA THR A 44 -27.37 -14.67 19.97
C THR A 44 -26.86 -13.23 20.11
N GLY A 45 -25.92 -12.99 21.04
CA GLY A 45 -25.28 -11.68 21.21
C GLY A 45 -24.52 -11.23 19.96
N VAL A 46 -23.75 -12.13 19.33
CA VAL A 46 -23.02 -11.85 18.08
C VAL A 46 -23.99 -11.50 16.95
N VAL A 47 -25.08 -12.26 16.79
CA VAL A 47 -26.11 -12.00 15.76
C VAL A 47 -26.78 -10.65 16.00
N ALA A 48 -27.14 -10.32 17.24
CA ALA A 48 -27.74 -9.03 17.60
C ALA A 48 -26.83 -7.85 17.27
N VAL A 49 -25.54 -7.91 17.66
CA VAL A 49 -24.54 -6.89 17.33
C VAL A 49 -24.36 -6.76 15.82
N THR A 50 -24.31 -7.90 15.10
CA THR A 50 -24.14 -7.91 13.64
C THR A 50 -25.33 -7.27 12.94
N LEU A 51 -26.56 -7.59 13.34
CA LEU A 51 -27.78 -6.99 12.77
C LEU A 51 -27.87 -5.50 13.10
N CYS A 52 -27.48 -5.08 14.32
CA CYS A 52 -27.40 -3.68 14.71
C CYS A 52 -26.40 -2.91 13.85
N ALA A 53 -25.19 -3.45 13.65
CA ALA A 53 -24.17 -2.84 12.79
C ALA A 53 -24.60 -2.73 11.32
N VAL A 54 -25.38 -3.70 10.83
CA VAL A 54 -25.97 -3.63 9.47
C VAL A 54 -27.06 -2.55 9.40
N ALA A 55 -27.90 -2.42 10.43
CA ALA A 55 -28.99 -1.43 10.48
C ALA A 55 -28.49 0.01 10.67
N SER A 56 -27.37 0.22 11.38
CA SER A 56 -26.79 1.54 11.62
C SER A 56 -25.96 2.10 10.46
N ARG A 57 -25.78 1.36 9.36
CA ARG A 57 -25.09 1.88 8.15
C ARG A 57 -26.01 2.83 7.38
N ASN A 58 -25.62 4.11 7.28
CA ASN A 58 -26.29 5.09 6.44
C ASN A 58 -26.28 4.64 4.97
N TYR A 59 -27.46 4.68 4.35
CA TYR A 59 -27.71 4.30 2.97
C TYR A 59 -27.12 5.33 2.02
N ASP A 60 -25.88 5.11 1.59
CA ASP A 60 -25.36 5.73 0.37
C ASP A 60 -25.09 4.69 -0.72
N GLN A 61 -25.86 4.86 -1.78
CA GLN A 61 -25.79 4.34 -3.16
C GLN A 61 -25.38 2.86 -3.40
N ASN A 62 -26.35 2.12 -3.95
CA ASN A 62 -26.19 0.95 -4.83
C ASN A 62 -25.88 -0.45 -4.25
N TYR A 63 -26.47 -0.83 -3.12
CA TYR A 63 -26.46 -2.23 -2.68
C TYR A 63 -27.87 -2.75 -2.31
N ARG A 64 -28.50 -3.54 -3.20
CA ARG A 64 -29.60 -4.49 -2.87
C ARG A 64 -29.17 -5.61 -1.89
N ARG A 65 -27.99 -5.51 -1.28
CA ARG A 65 -27.25 -6.62 -0.63
C ARG A 65 -27.37 -6.75 0.90
N PRO A 66 -27.85 -5.77 1.70
CA PRO A 66 -28.08 -6.02 3.13
C PRO A 66 -29.12 -7.13 3.36
N HIS A 67 -30.19 -7.16 2.57
CA HIS A 67 -31.32 -8.06 2.80
C HIS A 67 -30.99 -9.55 2.59
N PHE A 68 -30.19 -9.89 1.56
CA PHE A 68 -29.78 -11.28 1.31
C PHE A 68 -28.89 -11.82 2.44
N LEU A 69 -27.92 -11.02 2.90
CA LEU A 69 -27.04 -11.40 4.00
C LEU A 69 -27.79 -11.51 5.32
N VAL A 70 -28.68 -10.55 5.61
CA VAL A 70 -29.55 -10.56 6.80
C VAL A 70 -30.45 -11.79 6.79
N PHE A 71 -31.04 -12.14 5.64
CA PHE A 71 -31.87 -13.33 5.50
C PHE A 71 -31.10 -14.62 5.81
N ILE A 72 -29.88 -14.78 5.30
CA ILE A 72 -29.06 -15.96 5.60
C ILE A 72 -28.64 -16.01 7.06
N ILE A 73 -28.25 -14.89 7.66
CA ILE A 73 -27.89 -14.81 9.09
C ILE A 73 -29.08 -15.25 9.96
N LEU A 74 -30.29 -14.76 9.66
CA LEU A 74 -31.50 -15.15 10.37
C LEU A 74 -31.83 -16.65 10.18
N LEU A 75 -31.67 -17.17 8.96
CA LEU A 75 -31.93 -18.58 8.67
C LEU A 75 -30.96 -19.52 9.39
N LEU A 76 -29.66 -19.20 9.40
CA LEU A 76 -28.64 -19.94 10.16
C LEU A 76 -28.90 -19.85 11.67
N TYR A 77 -29.34 -18.69 12.16
CA TYR A 77 -29.73 -18.52 13.56
C TYR A 77 -30.93 -19.40 13.93
N ILE A 78 -31.96 -19.45 13.08
CA ILE A 78 -33.12 -20.32 13.26
C ILE A 78 -32.74 -21.81 13.25
N LEU A 79 -31.85 -22.23 12.34
CA LEU A 79 -31.36 -23.62 12.31
C LEU A 79 -30.58 -23.99 13.57
N ALA A 80 -29.82 -23.04 14.14
CA ALA A 80 -29.15 -23.22 15.42
C ALA A 80 -30.15 -23.34 16.59
N ILE A 81 -31.28 -22.61 16.57
CA ILE A 81 -32.39 -22.79 17.53
C ILE A 81 -32.92 -24.21 17.46
N PHE A 82 -33.23 -24.69 16.25
CA PHE A 82 -33.74 -26.05 16.07
C PHE A 82 -32.75 -27.09 16.58
N ASN A 83 -31.45 -26.90 16.32
CA ASN A 83 -30.42 -27.81 16.83
C ASN A 83 -30.38 -27.84 18.38
N LEU A 84 -30.41 -26.68 19.03
CA LEU A 84 -30.46 -26.60 20.50
C LEU A 84 -31.76 -27.21 21.05
N TYR A 85 -32.89 -26.94 20.40
CA TYR A 85 -34.19 -27.52 20.75
C TYR A 85 -34.16 -29.05 20.69
N TYR A 86 -33.54 -29.64 19.67
CA TYR A 86 -33.41 -31.09 19.58
C TYR A 86 -32.52 -31.68 20.67
N GLN A 87 -31.37 -31.07 20.95
CA GLN A 87 -30.51 -31.49 22.06
C GLN A 87 -31.23 -31.38 23.41
N TRP A 88 -32.00 -30.32 23.60
CA TRP A 88 -32.81 -30.13 24.79
C TRP A 88 -33.96 -31.14 24.90
N ALA A 89 -34.64 -31.44 23.79
CA ALA A 89 -35.71 -32.42 23.73
C ALA A 89 -35.20 -33.86 23.96
N GLU A 90 -34.00 -34.17 23.48
CA GLU A 90 -33.28 -35.42 23.77
C GLU A 90 -33.10 -35.59 25.28
N GLU A 91 -32.55 -34.60 25.97
CA GLU A 91 -32.32 -34.66 27.41
C GLU A 91 -33.62 -34.70 28.23
N ILE A 92 -34.66 -33.94 27.83
CA ILE A 92 -35.96 -34.04 28.50
C ILE A 92 -36.54 -35.45 28.35
N SER A 93 -36.38 -36.09 27.20
CA SER A 93 -36.87 -37.45 26.97
C SER A 93 -36.15 -38.47 27.86
N THR A 94 -34.82 -38.37 28.00
CA THR A 94 -33.99 -39.28 28.81
C THR A 94 -34.09 -39.02 30.31
N PHE A 95 -34.31 -37.77 30.74
CA PHE A 95 -34.43 -37.39 32.15
C PHE A 95 -35.86 -37.46 32.71
N ILE A 96 -36.88 -37.03 31.95
CA ILE A 96 -38.23 -36.80 32.45
C ILE A 96 -39.20 -37.87 31.95
N THR A 97 -39.17 -38.21 30.66
CA THR A 97 -40.21 -39.08 30.05
C THR A 97 -39.95 -40.58 30.25
N ASN A 98 -38.69 -41.02 30.16
CA ASN A 98 -38.27 -42.42 30.39
C ASN A 98 -37.82 -42.70 31.84
N GLY A 99 -38.00 -41.73 32.75
CA GLY A 99 -37.36 -41.65 34.07
C GLY A 99 -37.93 -42.54 35.19
N THR A 100 -38.68 -43.60 34.89
CA THR A 100 -39.19 -44.51 35.95
C THR A 100 -38.12 -45.45 36.50
N ASN A 101 -36.98 -45.61 35.80
CA ASN A 101 -35.82 -46.39 36.22
C ASN A 101 -34.53 -45.81 35.56
N PHE A 102 -33.48 -45.56 36.35
CA PHE A 102 -32.19 -45.03 35.87
C PHE A 102 -31.54 -45.88 34.75
N TRP A 103 -31.79 -47.20 34.75
CA TRP A 103 -31.36 -48.14 33.74
C TRP A 103 -32.14 -48.02 32.42
N ILE A 104 -33.43 -47.67 32.48
CA ILE A 104 -34.27 -47.47 31.28
C ILE A 104 -33.87 -46.17 30.56
N GLY A 105 -33.58 -45.11 31.32
CA GLY A 105 -33.05 -43.87 30.75
C GLY A 105 -31.60 -44.00 30.22
N TYR A 106 -30.84 -45.01 30.63
CA TYR A 106 -29.51 -45.32 30.07
C TYR A 106 -29.58 -46.18 28.80
N THR A 107 -30.56 -47.10 28.72
CA THR A 107 -30.72 -48.00 27.58
C THR A 107 -31.68 -47.49 26.49
N SER A 108 -32.36 -46.36 26.72
CA SER A 108 -33.25 -45.75 25.73
C SER A 108 -32.45 -45.19 24.54
N THR A 109 -32.60 -45.80 23.37
CA THR A 109 -32.11 -45.27 22.10
C THR A 109 -33.01 -44.15 21.57
N LEU A 110 -32.40 -43.13 20.95
CA LEU A 110 -33.12 -42.01 20.35
C LEU A 110 -34.20 -42.46 19.36
N SER A 111 -35.29 -41.70 19.29
CA SER A 111 -36.29 -41.93 18.25
C SER A 111 -35.69 -41.60 16.86
N PRO A 112 -35.80 -42.50 15.87
CA PRO A 112 -35.29 -42.26 14.52
C PRO A 112 -35.73 -40.92 13.89
N PRO A 113 -36.96 -40.40 14.13
CA PRO A 113 -37.37 -39.09 13.61
C PRO A 113 -36.53 -37.92 14.11
N ILE A 114 -36.17 -37.89 15.40
CA ILE A 114 -35.39 -36.80 16.01
C ILE A 114 -33.97 -36.75 15.40
N LEU A 115 -33.35 -37.93 15.25
CA LEU A 115 -32.02 -38.06 14.65
C LEU A 115 -32.03 -37.63 13.17
N LEU A 116 -33.05 -38.03 12.42
CA LEU A 116 -33.21 -37.64 11.01
C LEU A 116 -33.35 -36.12 10.87
N THR A 117 -34.19 -35.49 11.71
CA THR A 117 -34.39 -34.04 11.66
C THR A 117 -33.17 -33.24 12.07
N ALA A 118 -32.40 -33.72 13.07
CA ALA A 118 -31.13 -33.11 13.46
C ALA A 118 -30.10 -33.18 12.32
N GLY A 119 -30.01 -34.33 11.64
CA GLY A 119 -29.16 -34.49 10.45
C GLY A 119 -29.53 -33.54 9.31
N ILE A 120 -30.83 -33.38 9.01
CA ILE A 120 -31.32 -32.43 8.00
C ILE A 120 -30.93 -30.99 8.37
N SER A 121 -31.12 -30.58 9.63
CA SER A 121 -30.75 -29.24 10.10
C SER A 121 -29.25 -28.97 9.96
N ALA A 122 -28.40 -29.95 10.29
CA ALA A 122 -26.96 -29.85 10.15
C ALA A 122 -26.52 -29.71 8.67
N ILE A 123 -27.12 -30.50 7.77
CA ILE A 123 -26.86 -30.43 6.32
C ILE A 123 -27.27 -29.06 5.77
N LEU A 124 -28.46 -28.57 6.12
CA LEU A 124 -28.94 -27.26 5.68
C LEU A 124 -28.03 -26.13 6.18
N SER A 125 -27.61 -26.18 7.45
CA SER A 125 -26.71 -25.20 8.04
C SER A 125 -25.37 -25.16 7.32
N THR A 126 -24.81 -26.34 7.01
CA THR A 126 -23.53 -26.47 6.29
C THR A 126 -23.63 -25.91 4.87
N ASN A 127 -24.68 -26.28 4.12
CA ASN A 127 -24.89 -25.78 2.76
C ASN A 127 -25.08 -24.26 2.71
N LEU A 128 -25.80 -23.67 3.67
CA LEU A 128 -25.98 -22.22 3.76
C LEU A 128 -24.68 -21.50 4.12
N ALA A 129 -23.87 -22.07 5.01
CA ALA A 129 -22.55 -21.53 5.34
C ALA A 129 -21.62 -21.55 4.11
N ASP A 130 -21.55 -22.68 3.40
CA ASP A 130 -20.74 -22.85 2.20
C ASP A 130 -21.21 -21.92 1.07
N ALA A 131 -22.53 -21.83 0.83
CA ALA A 131 -23.09 -20.90 -0.15
C ALA A 131 -22.74 -19.43 0.18
N THR A 132 -22.70 -19.07 1.46
CA THR A 132 -22.28 -17.73 1.90
C THR A 132 -20.80 -17.48 1.65
N LEU A 133 -19.95 -18.47 1.91
CA LEU A 133 -18.51 -18.39 1.64
C LEU A 133 -18.24 -18.26 0.14
N ILE A 134 -18.90 -19.08 -0.69
CA ILE A 134 -18.81 -19.02 -2.15
C ILE A 134 -19.28 -17.65 -2.66
N TRP A 135 -20.42 -17.17 -2.16
CA TRP A 135 -20.93 -15.84 -2.53
C TRP A 135 -19.97 -14.72 -2.13
N ARG A 136 -19.40 -14.77 -0.91
CA ARG A 136 -18.39 -13.79 -0.47
C ARG A 136 -17.13 -13.85 -1.34
N CYS A 137 -16.65 -15.04 -1.69
CA CYS A 137 -15.51 -15.21 -2.59
C CYS A 137 -15.80 -14.63 -3.99
N TRP A 138 -16.98 -14.90 -4.54
CA TRP A 138 -17.43 -14.33 -5.81
C TRP A 138 -17.48 -12.79 -5.79
N ILE A 139 -17.91 -12.20 -4.68
CA ILE A 139 -17.91 -10.74 -4.48
C ILE A 139 -16.50 -10.16 -4.43
N VAL A 140 -15.61 -10.78 -3.64
CA VAL A 140 -14.20 -10.38 -3.51
C VAL A 140 -13.49 -10.44 -4.88
N TRP A 141 -13.88 -11.38 -5.74
CA TRP A 141 -13.36 -11.51 -7.10
C TRP A 141 -14.12 -10.71 -8.15
N GLY A 142 -14.80 -9.63 -7.74
CA GLY A 142 -15.41 -8.68 -8.66
C GLY A 142 -16.62 -9.24 -9.42
N ARG A 143 -17.36 -10.18 -8.81
CA ARG A 143 -18.53 -10.85 -9.39
C ARG A 143 -18.21 -11.68 -10.64
N SER A 144 -17.03 -12.30 -10.66
CA SER A 144 -16.58 -13.07 -11.82
C SER A 144 -16.38 -14.56 -11.49
N TRP A 145 -17.01 -15.45 -12.26
CA TRP A 145 -16.81 -16.91 -12.17
C TRP A 145 -15.48 -17.40 -12.78
N ARG A 146 -14.55 -16.49 -13.12
CA ARG A 146 -13.22 -16.81 -13.69
C ARG A 146 -12.46 -17.92 -12.97
N VAL A 147 -12.66 -18.08 -11.65
CA VAL A 147 -12.00 -19.12 -10.86
C VAL A 147 -12.58 -20.52 -11.11
N TYR A 148 -13.82 -20.60 -11.58
CA TYR A 148 -14.50 -21.86 -11.94
C TYR A 148 -14.39 -22.20 -13.42
N ALA A 149 -14.09 -21.22 -14.29
CA ALA A 149 -13.82 -21.45 -15.69
C ALA A 149 -12.52 -22.28 -15.82
N LYS A 150 -12.62 -23.50 -16.37
CA LYS A 150 -11.44 -24.27 -16.79
C LYS A 150 -10.81 -23.57 -17.99
N LEU A 151 -9.98 -22.57 -17.73
CA LEU A 151 -9.22 -21.90 -18.78
C LEU A 151 -8.19 -22.86 -19.38
N PRO A 152 -7.92 -22.77 -20.69
CA PRO A 152 -6.89 -23.56 -21.34
C PRO A 152 -5.52 -23.22 -20.72
N GLU A 153 -4.66 -24.22 -20.63
CA GLU A 153 -3.26 -23.99 -20.31
C GLU A 153 -2.57 -23.32 -21.51
N VAL A 154 -1.85 -22.24 -21.23
CA VAL A 154 -1.12 -21.46 -22.23
C VAL A 154 0.36 -21.48 -21.86
N MET A 155 1.18 -21.61 -22.89
CA MET A 155 2.63 -21.44 -22.81
C MET A 155 3.03 -20.23 -23.66
N ILE A 156 3.89 -19.39 -23.12
CA ILE A 156 4.57 -18.31 -23.82
C ILE A 156 6.05 -18.46 -23.54
N SER A 157 6.90 -18.43 -24.56
CA SER A 157 8.33 -18.62 -24.40
C SER A 157 9.15 -17.63 -25.23
N ALA A 158 10.44 -17.54 -24.92
CA ALA A 158 11.40 -16.74 -25.68
C ALA A 158 11.38 -17.13 -27.16
N ARG A 159 11.25 -18.43 -27.49
CA ARG A 159 11.14 -18.87 -28.88
C ARG A 159 9.91 -18.30 -29.58
N MET A 160 8.77 -18.31 -28.90
CA MET A 160 7.51 -17.81 -29.48
C MET A 160 7.50 -16.29 -29.64
N GLU A 161 8.11 -15.57 -28.69
CA GLU A 161 8.00 -14.11 -28.59
C GLU A 161 9.10 -13.36 -29.35
N ILE A 162 10.30 -13.93 -29.43
CA ILE A 162 11.49 -13.28 -30.01
C ILE A 162 12.36 -14.20 -30.90
N ASP A 163 11.90 -15.43 -31.18
CA ASP A 163 12.60 -16.43 -32.00
C ASP A 163 14.02 -16.79 -31.50
N GLN A 164 14.24 -16.72 -30.19
CA GLN A 164 15.48 -17.16 -29.54
C GLN A 164 15.27 -18.46 -28.79
N VAL A 165 16.34 -19.27 -28.71
CA VAL A 165 16.32 -20.54 -27.98
C VAL A 165 16.31 -20.25 -26.48
N GLU A 166 15.45 -20.93 -25.71
CA GLU A 166 15.25 -20.67 -24.28
C GLU A 166 16.54 -20.83 -23.47
N GLU A 167 17.39 -21.80 -23.82
CA GLU A 167 18.67 -22.04 -23.15
C GLU A 167 19.68 -20.89 -23.32
N GLU A 168 19.56 -20.08 -24.37
CA GLU A 168 20.40 -18.90 -24.61
C GLU A 168 20.00 -17.72 -23.71
N ILE A 169 18.75 -17.73 -23.21
CA ILE A 169 18.30 -16.71 -22.26
C ILE A 169 18.92 -16.99 -20.90
N VAL A 170 19.81 -16.07 -20.51
CA VAL A 170 20.62 -16.14 -19.30
C VAL A 170 19.71 -16.22 -18.07
N VAL A 171 18.72 -15.32 -17.94
CA VAL A 171 17.77 -15.28 -16.81
C VAL A 171 16.71 -16.39 -16.95
N PRO A 172 16.68 -17.42 -16.08
CA PRO A 172 15.76 -18.55 -16.24
C PRO A 172 14.28 -18.16 -16.21
N SER A 173 13.91 -17.20 -15.36
CA SER A 173 12.53 -16.72 -15.23
C SER A 173 12.01 -15.98 -16.46
N GLN A 174 12.89 -15.60 -17.40
CA GLN A 174 12.52 -14.95 -18.67
C GLN A 174 12.30 -15.95 -19.82
N ARG A 175 12.64 -17.24 -19.63
CA ARG A 175 12.63 -18.26 -20.70
C ARG A 175 11.24 -18.62 -21.20
N ALA A 176 10.37 -18.99 -20.26
CA ALA A 176 9.02 -19.41 -20.57
C ALA A 176 8.10 -19.22 -19.36
N TYR A 177 6.82 -19.00 -19.66
CA TYR A 177 5.73 -19.00 -18.71
C TYR A 177 4.72 -20.06 -19.17
N THR A 178 4.29 -20.91 -18.24
CA THR A 178 3.22 -21.89 -18.45
C THR A 178 2.18 -21.74 -17.36
N GLY A 179 0.92 -21.56 -17.73
CA GLY A 179 -0.16 -21.48 -16.76
C GLY A 179 -1.53 -21.35 -17.40
N ARG A 180 -2.57 -21.36 -16.57
CA ARG A 180 -3.98 -21.26 -17.02
C ARG A 180 -4.54 -19.84 -17.01
N LYS A 181 -3.71 -18.83 -16.77
CA LYS A 181 -4.15 -17.45 -16.98
C LYS A 181 -4.32 -17.22 -18.48
N PRO A 182 -5.33 -16.45 -18.91
CA PRO A 182 -5.65 -16.29 -20.32
C PRO A 182 -4.71 -15.25 -20.94
N VAL A 183 -3.43 -15.60 -21.03
CA VAL A 183 -2.37 -14.76 -21.59
C VAL A 183 -2.32 -15.01 -23.09
N ILE A 184 -2.16 -13.98 -23.91
CA ILE A 184 -2.02 -14.13 -25.37
C ILE A 184 -0.58 -13.90 -25.84
N PRO A 185 -0.08 -14.63 -26.86
CA PRO A 185 1.25 -14.37 -27.41
C PRO A 185 1.31 -13.01 -28.12
N ALA A 186 2.50 -12.39 -28.19
CA ALA A 186 2.67 -11.10 -28.85
C ALA A 186 2.23 -11.13 -30.32
N SER A 187 2.48 -12.23 -31.03
CA SER A 187 2.05 -12.42 -32.42
C SER A 187 0.53 -12.29 -32.60
N LEU A 188 -0.25 -12.87 -31.69
CA LEU A 188 -1.71 -12.73 -31.68
C LEU A 188 -2.10 -11.31 -31.26
N ALA A 189 -1.50 -10.75 -30.21
CA ALA A 189 -1.80 -9.40 -29.75
C ALA A 189 -1.58 -8.35 -30.86
N ASN A 190 -0.52 -8.51 -31.65
CA ASN A 190 -0.15 -7.63 -32.76
C ASN A 190 -1.04 -7.77 -34.00
N THR A 191 -1.95 -8.73 -34.05
CA THR A 191 -2.80 -8.94 -35.22
C THR A 191 -3.87 -7.83 -35.29
N PRO A 192 -3.95 -7.05 -36.38
CA PRO A 192 -4.99 -6.03 -36.53
C PRO A 192 -6.40 -6.63 -36.49
N CYS A 193 -7.33 -5.99 -35.77
CA CYS A 193 -8.71 -6.46 -35.67
C CYS A 193 -9.38 -6.55 -37.05
N ALA A 194 -9.08 -5.62 -37.95
CA ALA A 194 -9.58 -5.61 -39.32
C ALA A 194 -9.20 -6.88 -40.12
N THR A 195 -8.02 -7.46 -39.85
CA THR A 195 -7.57 -8.69 -40.52
C THR A 195 -8.33 -9.92 -40.03
N LEU A 196 -8.74 -9.93 -38.76
CA LEU A 196 -9.52 -11.02 -38.17
C LEU A 196 -11.00 -10.94 -38.56
N GLY A 197 -11.53 -9.73 -38.75
CA GLY A 197 -12.96 -9.48 -38.91
C GLY A 197 -13.76 -9.85 -37.64
N ILE A 198 -15.06 -9.58 -37.65
CA ILE A 198 -15.94 -9.82 -36.49
C ILE A 198 -15.87 -11.28 -36.04
N ARG A 199 -15.98 -12.21 -36.99
CA ARG A 199 -15.96 -13.65 -36.71
C ARG A 199 -14.63 -14.10 -36.13
N GLY A 200 -13.50 -13.67 -36.68
CA GLY A 200 -12.18 -14.03 -36.17
C GLY A 200 -11.91 -13.46 -34.78
N LEU A 201 -12.35 -12.21 -34.51
CA LEU A 201 -12.25 -11.61 -33.17
C LEU A 201 -13.03 -12.43 -32.14
N TRP A 202 -14.29 -12.72 -32.45
CA TRP A 202 -15.17 -13.52 -31.60
C TRP A 202 -14.60 -14.92 -31.32
N ASP A 203 -14.16 -15.63 -32.37
CA ASP A 203 -13.56 -16.96 -32.26
C ASP A 203 -12.34 -16.96 -31.34
N ARG A 204 -11.44 -15.98 -31.51
CA ARG A 204 -10.23 -15.84 -30.69
C ARG A 204 -10.56 -15.48 -29.24
N LEU A 205 -11.54 -14.61 -28.99
CA LEU A 205 -11.98 -14.25 -27.64
C LEU A 205 -12.58 -15.47 -26.93
N ASN A 206 -13.50 -16.19 -27.58
CA ASN A 206 -14.07 -17.43 -27.04
C ASN A 206 -13.01 -18.48 -26.72
N THR A 207 -12.09 -18.71 -27.65
CA THR A 207 -11.01 -19.69 -27.49
C THR A 207 -10.09 -19.33 -26.32
N THR A 208 -9.66 -18.07 -26.25
CA THR A 208 -8.71 -17.60 -25.22
C THR A 208 -9.36 -17.58 -23.83
N LEU A 209 -10.66 -17.27 -23.75
CA LEU A 209 -11.39 -17.13 -22.49
C LEU A 209 -12.16 -18.39 -22.10
N GLY A 210 -12.05 -19.46 -22.89
CA GLY A 210 -12.72 -20.74 -22.63
C GLY A 210 -14.25 -20.63 -22.62
N THR A 211 -14.82 -19.80 -23.48
CA THR A 211 -16.27 -19.58 -23.59
C THR A 211 -16.82 -20.06 -24.93
N SER A 212 -18.14 -20.21 -25.02
CA SER A 212 -18.86 -20.67 -26.20
C SER A 212 -20.04 -19.75 -26.55
N TYR A 213 -19.89 -18.44 -26.34
CA TYR A 213 -20.93 -17.46 -26.67
C TYR A 213 -21.17 -17.42 -28.16
N THR A 214 -22.40 -17.14 -28.62
CA THR A 214 -22.73 -16.99 -30.04
C THR A 214 -22.76 -15.53 -30.46
N LEU A 215 -22.56 -15.27 -31.76
CA LEU A 215 -22.66 -13.91 -32.32
C LEU A 215 -24.10 -13.34 -32.29
N ASP A 216 -25.11 -14.19 -32.12
CA ASP A 216 -26.51 -13.80 -31.97
C ASP A 216 -26.81 -13.09 -30.64
N ALA A 217 -25.82 -13.04 -29.74
CA ALA A 217 -25.91 -12.30 -28.49
C ALA A 217 -26.11 -10.79 -28.77
N PRO A 218 -27.11 -10.13 -28.15
CA PRO A 218 -27.38 -8.71 -28.39
C PRO A 218 -26.15 -7.84 -28.15
N ASN A 219 -25.86 -6.93 -29.08
CA ASN A 219 -24.78 -5.92 -29.04
C ASN A 219 -23.34 -6.44 -29.08
N LEU A 220 -23.12 -7.76 -29.16
CA LEU A 220 -21.78 -8.31 -29.29
C LEU A 220 -21.14 -7.93 -30.64
N SER A 221 -21.88 -8.03 -31.75
CA SER A 221 -21.36 -7.65 -33.09
C SER A 221 -20.93 -6.19 -33.14
N SER A 222 -21.77 -5.27 -32.65
CA SER A 222 -21.48 -3.83 -32.63
C SER A 222 -20.22 -3.50 -31.85
N LEU A 223 -20.00 -4.16 -30.71
CA LEU A 223 -18.80 -3.94 -29.89
C LEU A 223 -17.51 -4.50 -30.55
N LEU A 224 -17.62 -5.56 -31.35
CA LEU A 224 -16.50 -6.06 -32.16
C LEU A 224 -16.26 -5.19 -33.40
N GLU A 225 -17.32 -4.65 -34.02
CA GLU A 225 -17.26 -3.68 -35.11
C GLU A 225 -16.54 -2.40 -34.66
N ASP A 226 -16.83 -1.89 -33.46
CA ASP A 226 -16.14 -0.75 -32.88
C ASP A 226 -14.64 -0.98 -32.72
N CYS A 227 -14.21 -2.20 -32.40
CA CYS A 227 -12.78 -2.52 -32.32
C CYS A 227 -12.10 -2.43 -33.69
N ILE A 228 -12.80 -2.83 -34.76
CA ILE A 228 -12.31 -2.74 -36.14
C ILE A 228 -12.30 -1.29 -36.59
N ALA A 229 -13.37 -0.54 -36.35
CA ALA A 229 -13.52 0.86 -36.75
C ALA A 229 -12.45 1.77 -36.11
N ASN A 230 -12.04 1.47 -34.88
CA ASN A 230 -10.99 2.20 -34.18
C ASN A 230 -9.56 1.75 -34.54
N ASN A 231 -9.38 0.89 -35.55
CA ASN A 231 -8.08 0.32 -35.95
C ASN A 231 -7.32 -0.35 -34.79
N ASN A 232 -8.04 -0.96 -33.84
CA ASN A 232 -7.39 -1.67 -32.75
C ASN A 232 -6.66 -2.92 -33.27
N ASP A 233 -5.57 -3.29 -32.63
CA ASP A 233 -5.07 -4.66 -32.70
C ASP A 233 -5.81 -5.57 -31.71
N PHE A 234 -5.63 -6.88 -31.86
CA PHE A 234 -6.30 -7.86 -31.00
C PHE A 234 -5.88 -7.69 -29.54
N GLY A 235 -4.65 -7.26 -29.24
CA GLY A 235 -4.21 -6.98 -27.87
C GLY A 235 -5.06 -5.90 -27.20
N ILE A 236 -5.29 -4.77 -27.87
CA ILE A 236 -6.12 -3.67 -27.35
C ILE A 236 -7.57 -4.12 -27.18
N ALA A 237 -8.13 -4.79 -28.19
CA ALA A 237 -9.49 -5.34 -28.10
C ALA A 237 -9.60 -6.35 -26.94
N TYR A 238 -8.64 -7.27 -26.83
CA TYR A 238 -8.58 -8.28 -25.78
C TYR A 238 -8.46 -7.65 -24.39
N GLY A 239 -7.56 -6.68 -24.19
CA GLY A 239 -7.39 -5.98 -22.91
C GLY A 239 -8.66 -5.24 -22.46
N ARG A 240 -9.36 -4.59 -23.40
CA ARG A 240 -10.62 -3.88 -23.14
C ARG A 240 -11.77 -4.83 -22.83
N LEU A 241 -11.91 -5.89 -23.64
CA LEU A 241 -13.08 -6.76 -23.60
C LEU A 241 -12.96 -7.92 -22.61
N ARG A 242 -11.75 -8.42 -22.33
CA ARG A 242 -11.50 -9.55 -21.41
C ARG A 242 -12.25 -9.39 -20.11
N ARG A 243 -12.29 -8.17 -19.56
CA ARG A 243 -12.96 -7.90 -18.28
C ARG A 243 -14.46 -8.19 -18.36
N ALA A 244 -15.10 -7.59 -19.35
CA ALA A 244 -16.54 -7.58 -19.51
C ALA A 244 -17.07 -8.79 -20.30
N TRP A 245 -16.19 -9.63 -20.82
CA TRP A 245 -16.55 -10.79 -21.64
C TRP A 245 -17.49 -11.78 -20.95
N TYR A 246 -17.39 -11.92 -19.62
CA TYR A 246 -18.26 -12.78 -18.82
C TYR A 246 -19.49 -12.06 -18.26
N ALA A 247 -19.80 -10.85 -18.72
CA ALA A 247 -20.98 -10.13 -18.27
C ALA A 247 -22.25 -10.76 -18.85
N ASP A 248 -23.33 -10.77 -18.06
CA ASP A 248 -24.63 -11.31 -18.49
C ASP A 248 -25.32 -10.42 -19.54
N ASP A 249 -24.88 -9.16 -19.70
CA ASP A 249 -25.47 -8.17 -20.61
C ASP A 249 -24.40 -7.29 -21.29
N TRP A 250 -24.08 -7.61 -22.56
CA TRP A 250 -23.12 -6.89 -23.38
C TRP A 250 -23.59 -5.48 -23.79
N SER A 251 -24.89 -5.17 -23.73
CA SER A 251 -25.43 -3.84 -24.09
C SER A 251 -24.91 -2.72 -23.19
N THR A 252 -24.52 -3.08 -21.96
CA THR A 252 -24.08 -2.13 -20.95
C THR A 252 -22.57 -1.90 -20.95
N ILE A 253 -21.79 -2.71 -21.68
CA ILE A 253 -20.33 -2.69 -21.63
C ILE A 253 -19.78 -1.38 -22.15
N GLN A 254 -20.19 -0.97 -23.36
CA GLN A 254 -19.72 0.27 -23.98
C GLN A 254 -20.06 1.49 -23.12
N ASN A 255 -21.31 1.58 -22.67
CA ASN A 255 -21.75 2.65 -21.76
C ASN A 255 -20.96 2.65 -20.44
N GLY A 256 -20.66 1.46 -19.90
CA GLY A 256 -19.83 1.29 -18.72
C GLY A 256 -18.40 1.77 -18.92
N LEU A 257 -17.76 1.43 -20.04
CA LEU A 257 -16.41 1.89 -20.39
C LEU A 257 -16.37 3.42 -20.57
N CYS A 258 -17.30 3.98 -21.35
CA CYS A 258 -17.42 5.44 -21.53
C CYS A 258 -17.62 6.16 -20.18
N LYS A 259 -18.41 5.58 -19.28
CA LYS A 259 -18.61 6.12 -17.92
C LYS A 259 -17.32 6.08 -17.11
N CYS A 260 -16.59 4.95 -17.11
CA CYS A 260 -15.31 4.83 -16.41
C CYS A 260 -14.27 5.84 -16.92
N GLU A 261 -14.19 6.01 -18.24
CA GLU A 261 -13.33 7.01 -18.87
C GLU A 261 -13.72 8.44 -18.44
N ALA A 262 -15.00 8.79 -18.53
CA ALA A 262 -15.49 10.11 -18.13
C ALA A 262 -15.24 10.41 -16.64
N GLU A 263 -15.40 9.40 -15.77
CA GLU A 263 -15.09 9.50 -14.35
C GLU A 263 -13.59 9.68 -14.09
N ASP A 264 -12.70 8.97 -14.80
CA ASP A 264 -11.25 9.15 -14.68
C ASP A 264 -10.83 10.56 -15.14
N GLN A 265 -11.31 10.99 -16.31
CA GLN A 265 -11.05 12.35 -16.81
C GLN A 265 -11.54 13.42 -15.83
N LYS A 266 -12.73 13.22 -15.24
CA LYS A 266 -13.27 14.11 -14.20
C LYS A 266 -12.36 14.15 -12.98
N LYS A 267 -11.97 12.99 -12.43
CA LYS A 267 -11.07 12.89 -11.27
C LYS A 267 -9.74 13.59 -11.52
N ARG A 268 -9.14 13.43 -12.70
CA ARG A 268 -7.87 14.08 -13.05
C ARG A 268 -8.00 15.60 -13.12
N ARG A 269 -9.10 16.12 -13.67
CA ARG A 269 -9.38 17.56 -13.68
C ARG A 269 -9.59 18.11 -12.27
N GLU A 270 -10.37 17.40 -11.45
CA GLU A 270 -10.69 17.81 -10.08
C GLU A 270 -9.51 17.64 -9.12
N ALA A 271 -8.51 16.81 -9.46
CA ALA A 271 -7.34 16.64 -8.64
C ALA A 271 -6.37 17.82 -8.68
N LEU A 272 -6.46 18.69 -9.69
CA LEU A 272 -5.59 19.85 -9.85
C LEU A 272 -6.33 21.14 -9.46
N ASP A 273 -5.74 21.91 -8.55
CA ASP A 273 -6.11 23.29 -8.23
C ASP A 273 -4.90 24.20 -8.48
N GLY A 274 -4.86 24.83 -9.66
CA GLY A 274 -3.72 25.61 -10.12
C GLY A 274 -2.44 24.77 -10.25
N ASN A 275 -1.48 25.02 -9.35
CA ASN A 275 -0.18 24.33 -9.29
C ASN A 275 -0.10 23.34 -8.11
N ARG A 276 -1.26 22.96 -7.54
CA ARG A 276 -1.37 21.99 -6.45
C ARG A 276 -2.25 20.82 -6.86
N ILE A 277 -1.88 19.62 -6.43
CA ILE A 277 -2.63 18.39 -6.57
C ILE A 277 -3.34 18.15 -5.25
N ILE A 278 -4.63 18.47 -5.20
CA ILE A 278 -5.45 18.39 -3.98
C ILE A 278 -5.93 16.96 -3.69
N ASN A 279 -5.94 16.10 -4.70
CA ASN A 279 -6.20 14.68 -4.53
C ASN A 279 -5.05 13.89 -5.17
N PRO A 280 -4.03 13.51 -4.40
CA PRO A 280 -2.90 12.76 -4.93
C PRO A 280 -3.19 11.26 -5.11
N TYR A 281 -4.31 10.76 -4.58
CA TYR A 281 -4.74 9.37 -4.73
C TYR A 281 -5.45 9.15 -6.07
N ILE A 282 -4.66 9.17 -7.15
CA ILE A 282 -5.13 8.93 -8.51
C ILE A 282 -4.52 7.63 -9.01
N TYR A 283 -5.36 6.83 -9.65
CA TYR A 283 -4.91 5.61 -10.32
C TYR A 283 -4.03 5.95 -11.53
N PRO A 284 -2.94 5.21 -11.83
CA PRO A 284 -2.06 5.51 -12.96
C PRO A 284 -2.81 5.72 -14.28
N ARG A 285 -2.39 6.69 -15.09
CA ARG A 285 -3.07 6.99 -16.37
C ARG A 285 -3.03 5.81 -17.33
N HIS A 286 -1.88 5.15 -17.38
CA HIS A 286 -1.66 3.96 -18.19
C HIS A 286 -1.07 2.85 -17.34
N VAL A 287 -1.38 1.62 -17.74
CA VAL A 287 -0.93 0.40 -17.08
C VAL A 287 -0.61 -0.64 -18.13
N TRP A 288 0.51 -1.35 -17.97
CA TRP A 288 0.84 -2.48 -18.82
C TRP A 288 0.06 -3.71 -18.38
N ASP A 289 -0.90 -4.13 -19.20
CA ASP A 289 -1.62 -5.40 -19.06
C ASP A 289 -0.78 -6.52 -19.69
N LEU A 290 -0.16 -7.34 -18.84
CA LEU A 290 0.70 -8.45 -19.26
C LEU A 290 -0.09 -9.52 -19.99
N TYR A 291 -1.40 -9.66 -19.74
CA TYR A 291 -2.19 -10.70 -20.41
C TYR A 291 -2.45 -10.35 -21.87
N SER A 292 -2.73 -9.07 -22.17
CA SER A 292 -2.91 -8.59 -23.55
C SER A 292 -1.63 -8.15 -24.25
N ASN A 293 -0.53 -8.00 -23.50
CA ASN A 293 0.70 -7.36 -23.94
C ASN A 293 0.51 -5.93 -24.46
N ARG A 294 -0.38 -5.17 -23.80
CA ARG A 294 -0.67 -3.77 -24.16
C ARG A 294 -0.68 -2.87 -22.95
N VAL A 295 -0.22 -1.64 -23.17
CA VAL A 295 -0.48 -0.53 -22.28
C VAL A 295 -1.92 -0.10 -22.52
N VAL A 296 -2.74 -0.17 -21.47
CA VAL A 296 -4.14 0.20 -21.49
C VAL A 296 -4.39 1.39 -20.57
N PRO A 297 -5.47 2.16 -20.79
CA PRO A 297 -5.87 3.19 -19.84
C PRO A 297 -6.12 2.60 -18.46
N GLY A 298 -5.66 3.27 -17.40
CA GLY A 298 -5.73 2.74 -16.05
C GLY A 298 -7.16 2.53 -15.54
N TRP A 299 -8.12 3.33 -16.01
CA TRP A 299 -9.53 3.14 -15.68
C TRP A 299 -10.11 1.81 -16.21
N ALA A 300 -9.46 1.18 -17.20
CA ALA A 300 -9.84 -0.12 -17.72
C ALA A 300 -9.30 -1.29 -16.87
N ALA A 301 -8.24 -1.05 -16.08
CA ALA A 301 -7.65 -2.06 -15.22
C ALA A 301 -8.54 -2.37 -14.01
N SER A 302 -8.43 -3.60 -13.48
CA SER A 302 -9.31 -4.10 -12.41
C SER A 302 -8.68 -4.09 -11.01
N ARG A 303 -7.36 -3.91 -10.93
CA ARG A 303 -6.57 -3.94 -9.70
C ARG A 303 -5.45 -2.92 -9.80
N TRP A 304 -4.90 -2.48 -8.67
CA TRP A 304 -3.71 -1.62 -8.67
C TRP A 304 -2.53 -2.35 -9.33
N PRO A 305 -1.76 -1.69 -10.20
CA PRO A 305 -0.65 -2.36 -10.90
C PRO A 305 0.52 -2.61 -9.95
N SER A 306 1.27 -3.67 -10.20
CA SER A 306 2.53 -3.92 -9.53
C SER A 306 3.64 -3.06 -10.14
N PRO A 307 4.42 -2.32 -9.33
CA PRO A 307 5.45 -1.44 -9.83
C PRO A 307 6.70 -2.23 -10.22
N ILE A 308 7.35 -1.80 -11.31
CA ILE A 308 8.74 -2.12 -11.62
C ILE A 308 9.58 -0.89 -11.29
N SER A 309 10.68 -1.10 -10.57
CA SER A 309 11.76 -0.12 -10.39
C SER A 309 13.02 -0.66 -11.07
N HIS A 310 13.83 0.20 -11.67
CA HIS A 310 15.04 -0.26 -12.35
C HIS A 310 16.17 0.77 -12.36
N ALA A 311 17.41 0.29 -12.46
CA ALA A 311 18.56 1.15 -12.74
C ALA A 311 18.53 1.64 -14.19
N TRP A 312 19.19 2.77 -14.44
CA TRP A 312 19.53 3.16 -15.81
C TRP A 312 20.89 2.59 -16.17
N VAL A 313 21.07 2.25 -17.45
CA VAL A 313 22.38 1.97 -18.02
C VAL A 313 22.92 3.21 -18.71
N ASP A 314 24.20 3.22 -19.08
CA ASP A 314 24.80 4.31 -19.84
C ASP A 314 24.04 4.61 -21.14
N ASP A 315 24.05 5.87 -21.61
CA ASP A 315 23.30 6.26 -22.79
C ASP A 315 23.78 5.52 -24.05
N LYS A 316 25.08 5.19 -24.10
CA LYS A 316 25.68 4.34 -25.15
C LYS A 316 25.16 2.90 -25.13
N ASP A 317 24.69 2.42 -23.98
CA ASP A 317 24.21 1.06 -23.76
C ASP A 317 22.68 1.01 -23.70
N ARG A 318 22.01 2.13 -24.00
CA ARG A 318 20.56 2.25 -24.14
C ARG A 318 20.16 2.26 -25.61
N MET A 319 18.94 1.82 -25.88
CA MET A 319 18.29 1.94 -27.18
C MET A 319 16.83 2.37 -27.01
N ASP A 320 16.34 3.13 -27.98
CA ASP A 320 14.95 3.58 -28.04
C ASP A 320 14.15 2.62 -28.94
N VAL A 321 13.20 1.89 -28.36
CA VAL A 321 12.42 0.88 -29.07
C VAL A 321 11.01 1.39 -29.34
N TRP A 322 10.62 1.42 -30.61
CA TRP A 322 9.23 1.60 -31.02
C TRP A 322 8.52 0.25 -30.96
N THR A 323 7.41 0.18 -30.22
CA THR A 323 6.75 -1.09 -29.92
C THR A 323 5.24 -0.98 -30.00
N SER A 324 4.57 -2.07 -30.41
CA SER A 324 3.12 -2.18 -30.36
C SER A 324 2.57 -2.21 -28.93
N ILE A 325 3.42 -2.50 -27.93
CA ILE A 325 3.01 -2.59 -26.53
C ILE A 325 2.38 -1.28 -26.05
N ASN A 326 2.97 -0.13 -26.38
CA ASN A 326 2.39 1.20 -26.10
C ASN A 326 1.72 1.82 -27.33
N GLY A 327 1.29 1.01 -28.30
CA GLY A 327 0.63 1.47 -29.52
C GLY A 327 1.53 2.29 -30.46
N HIS A 328 2.86 2.19 -30.33
CA HIS A 328 3.83 3.05 -31.02
C HIS A 328 3.62 4.55 -30.75
N GLU A 329 3.08 4.91 -29.58
CA GLU A 329 2.84 6.32 -29.27
C GLU A 329 4.13 7.08 -28.95
N TRP A 330 5.12 6.44 -28.34
CA TRP A 330 6.44 7.01 -28.03
C TRP A 330 7.54 5.95 -28.00
N PRO A 331 8.81 6.33 -28.21
CA PRO A 331 9.93 5.40 -28.06
C PRO A 331 10.09 4.97 -26.60
N VAL A 332 10.42 3.69 -26.38
CA VAL A 332 10.63 3.10 -25.06
C VAL A 332 12.13 2.92 -24.84
N PRO A 333 12.77 3.73 -23.97
CA PRO A 333 14.20 3.62 -23.70
C PRO A 333 14.50 2.40 -22.82
N ILE A 334 15.23 1.41 -23.35
CA ILE A 334 15.62 0.19 -22.62
C ILE A 334 17.11 -0.16 -22.84
N PRO A 335 17.75 -0.94 -21.96
CA PRO A 335 19.11 -1.40 -22.18
C PRO A 335 19.27 -2.23 -23.47
N LYS A 336 20.42 -2.12 -24.12
CA LYS A 336 20.81 -3.04 -25.20
C LYS A 336 20.88 -4.46 -24.65
N GLY A 337 20.29 -5.40 -25.37
CA GLY A 337 20.16 -6.80 -24.93
C GLY A 337 18.93 -7.07 -24.05
N ALA A 338 18.21 -6.05 -23.57
CA ALA A 338 16.92 -6.24 -22.92
C ALA A 338 15.80 -6.39 -23.96
N ASN A 339 14.72 -7.09 -23.58
CA ASN A 339 13.53 -7.23 -24.41
C ASN A 339 12.25 -7.19 -23.54
N LEU A 340 11.28 -6.37 -23.96
CA LEU A 340 10.02 -6.20 -23.22
C LEU A 340 9.21 -7.51 -23.11
N ASN A 341 9.24 -8.38 -24.12
CA ASN A 341 8.53 -9.66 -24.03
C ASN A 341 9.19 -10.63 -23.04
N LEU A 342 10.52 -10.58 -22.89
CA LEU A 342 11.23 -11.36 -21.87
C LEU A 342 10.93 -10.85 -20.46
N ILE A 343 10.94 -9.53 -20.27
CA ILE A 343 10.51 -8.87 -19.01
C ILE A 343 9.07 -9.30 -18.68
N ARG A 344 8.18 -9.30 -19.67
CA ARG A 344 6.80 -9.74 -19.52
C ARG A 344 6.71 -11.20 -19.05
N ILE A 345 7.48 -12.12 -19.65
CA ILE A 345 7.51 -13.53 -19.22
C ILE A 345 7.92 -13.63 -17.74
N GLU A 346 8.97 -12.89 -17.34
CA GLU A 346 9.41 -12.86 -15.94
C GLU A 346 8.29 -12.35 -15.02
N MET A 347 7.62 -11.25 -15.36
CA MET A 347 6.51 -10.71 -14.57
C MET A 347 5.31 -11.67 -14.51
N LEU A 348 5.01 -12.41 -15.59
CA LEU A 348 3.96 -13.43 -15.60
C LEU A 348 4.30 -14.60 -14.68
N ASN A 349 5.57 -15.03 -14.64
CA ASN A 349 6.06 -16.05 -13.70
C ASN A 349 5.97 -15.61 -12.23
N LEU A 350 5.87 -14.30 -11.98
CA LEU A 350 5.58 -13.74 -10.66
C LEU A 350 4.08 -13.67 -10.34
N GLY A 351 3.21 -14.14 -11.25
CA GLY A 351 1.77 -14.16 -11.08
C GLY A 351 1.10 -12.80 -11.31
N LEU A 352 1.78 -11.87 -11.97
CA LEU A 352 1.28 -10.51 -12.20
C LEU A 352 0.36 -10.46 -13.43
N GLU A 353 -0.62 -9.55 -13.38
CA GLU A 353 -1.53 -9.25 -14.51
C GLU A 353 -1.31 -7.82 -15.01
N TYR A 354 -1.27 -6.86 -14.09
CA TYR A 354 -1.09 -5.44 -14.37
C TYR A 354 0.20 -4.95 -13.75
N VAL A 355 1.02 -4.30 -14.55
CA VAL A 355 2.31 -3.75 -14.13
C VAL A 355 2.40 -2.28 -14.51
N TRP A 356 3.06 -1.50 -13.67
CA TRP A 356 3.43 -0.14 -13.99
C TRP A 356 4.94 -0.08 -14.19
N LEU A 357 5.33 0.37 -15.38
CA LEU A 357 6.71 0.58 -15.78
C LEU A 357 6.78 1.98 -16.38
N ASP A 358 7.56 2.86 -15.78
CA ASP A 358 7.68 4.28 -16.15
C ASP A 358 7.91 4.50 -17.65
N VAL A 359 8.85 3.76 -18.26
CA VAL A 359 9.19 3.90 -19.69
C VAL A 359 8.06 3.48 -20.63
N LEU A 360 7.09 2.68 -20.15
CA LEU A 360 5.91 2.25 -20.91
C LEU A 360 4.64 3.01 -20.55
N CYS A 361 4.47 3.39 -19.28
CA CYS A 361 3.22 3.91 -18.74
C CYS A 361 3.20 5.45 -18.64
N LEU A 362 4.36 6.10 -18.69
CA LEU A 362 4.48 7.55 -18.86
C LEU A 362 4.85 7.88 -20.30
N ARG A 363 4.22 8.91 -20.84
CA ARG A 363 4.56 9.45 -22.15
C ARG A 363 6.01 9.91 -22.16
N GLN A 364 6.81 9.35 -23.06
CA GLN A 364 8.22 9.67 -23.22
C GLN A 364 8.45 10.71 -24.31
N ARG A 365 9.63 11.34 -24.28
CA ARG A 365 10.04 12.34 -25.26
C ARG A 365 10.15 11.75 -26.66
N GLY A 366 9.71 12.52 -27.67
CA GLY A 366 9.90 12.17 -29.09
C GLY A 366 8.80 11.28 -29.66
N GLY A 367 7.71 11.11 -28.91
CA GLY A 367 6.52 10.41 -29.35
C GLY A 367 5.53 11.29 -30.14
N SER A 368 4.49 10.63 -30.63
CA SER A 368 3.26 11.29 -31.03
C SER A 368 2.63 12.02 -29.84
N ARG A 369 1.97 13.14 -30.13
CA ARG A 369 1.32 13.99 -29.12
C ARG A 369 2.24 14.47 -27.99
N GLU A 370 3.49 14.82 -28.33
CA GLU A 370 4.45 15.46 -27.40
C GLU A 370 3.85 16.72 -26.74
N ASP A 371 2.89 17.39 -27.39
CA ASP A 371 2.11 18.50 -26.84
C ASP A 371 1.42 18.19 -25.51
N LEU A 372 1.06 16.92 -25.28
CA LEU A 372 0.39 16.47 -24.06
C LEU A 372 1.36 16.13 -22.92
N ARG A 373 2.64 15.87 -23.21
CA ARG A 373 3.58 15.31 -22.22
C ARG A 373 3.71 16.18 -20.98
N ALA A 374 3.90 17.49 -21.17
CA ALA A 374 4.05 18.43 -20.06
C ALA A 374 2.78 18.49 -19.18
N GLU A 375 1.60 18.46 -19.80
CA GLU A 375 0.31 18.49 -19.08
C GLU A 375 0.02 17.18 -18.36
N GLU A 376 0.34 16.03 -18.96
CA GLU A 376 0.24 14.72 -18.31
C GLU A 376 1.21 14.63 -17.14
N TRP A 377 2.49 14.99 -17.34
CA TRP A 377 3.53 14.93 -16.33
C TRP A 377 3.27 15.84 -15.13
N ARG A 378 2.60 16.97 -15.35
CA ARG A 378 2.20 17.90 -14.28
C ARG A 378 1.46 17.19 -13.14
N LEU A 379 0.64 16.19 -13.48
CA LEU A 379 -0.12 15.37 -12.53
C LEU A 379 0.49 14.00 -12.30
N ASP A 380 0.90 13.32 -13.37
CA ASP A 380 1.25 11.91 -13.32
C ASP A 380 2.61 11.69 -12.63
N VAL A 381 3.60 12.56 -12.87
CA VAL A 381 4.94 12.42 -12.25
C VAL A 381 4.89 12.55 -10.73
N PRO A 382 4.23 13.56 -10.12
CA PRO A 382 4.10 13.62 -8.66
C PRO A 382 3.33 12.42 -8.07
N THR A 383 2.34 11.89 -8.79
CA THR A 383 1.47 10.83 -8.26
C THR A 383 2.06 9.43 -8.38
N ILE A 384 3.16 9.23 -9.13
CA ILE A 384 3.81 7.90 -9.27
C ILE A 384 4.26 7.30 -7.93
N GLY A 385 4.61 8.15 -6.95
CA GLY A 385 5.05 7.66 -5.64
C GLY A 385 3.99 6.75 -4.97
N TYR A 386 2.71 7.01 -5.21
CA TYR A 386 1.62 6.14 -4.73
C TYR A 386 1.61 4.76 -5.39
N VAL A 387 2.16 4.63 -6.60
CA VAL A 387 2.31 3.34 -7.29
C VAL A 387 3.34 2.46 -6.60
N TYR A 388 4.35 3.04 -5.96
CA TYR A 388 5.36 2.31 -5.17
C TYR A 388 4.98 2.17 -3.69
N ARG A 389 4.05 3.01 -3.19
CA ARG A 389 3.60 3.00 -1.79
C ARG A 389 2.42 2.06 -1.53
N ILE A 390 1.45 1.96 -2.43
CA ILE A 390 0.22 1.18 -2.23
C ILE A 390 0.45 -0.33 -2.36
N PRO A 391 1.14 -0.83 -3.39
CA PRO A 391 1.40 -2.26 -3.55
C PRO A 391 2.37 -2.76 -2.49
N HIS A 392 2.15 -3.99 -2.01
CA HIS A 392 3.01 -4.58 -1.00
C HIS A 392 4.43 -4.88 -1.51
N VAL A 393 4.59 -5.17 -2.80
CA VAL A 393 5.84 -5.67 -3.40
C VAL A 393 6.25 -4.84 -4.62
N VAL A 394 7.48 -4.31 -4.62
CA VAL A 394 8.14 -3.69 -5.77
C VAL A 394 9.07 -4.66 -6.48
N HIS A 395 9.09 -4.64 -7.81
CA HIS A 395 9.93 -5.53 -8.63
C HIS A 395 11.14 -4.76 -9.14
N CYS A 396 12.33 -5.08 -8.63
CA CYS A 396 13.53 -4.26 -8.82
C CYS A 396 14.55 -4.91 -9.75
N TYR A 397 14.86 -4.27 -10.88
CA TYR A 397 16.01 -4.61 -11.72
C TYR A 397 17.21 -3.72 -11.35
N LEU A 398 18.09 -4.22 -10.48
CA LEU A 398 19.18 -3.42 -9.91
C LEU A 398 20.34 -3.13 -10.89
N SER A 399 20.57 -4.00 -11.88
CA SER A 399 21.64 -3.85 -12.88
C SER A 399 21.17 -3.20 -14.20
N GLY A 400 19.87 -2.93 -14.32
CA GLY A 400 19.25 -2.37 -15.53
C GLY A 400 18.02 -3.16 -15.96
N LEU A 401 17.01 -2.46 -16.48
CA LEU A 401 15.72 -3.05 -16.83
C LEU A 401 15.87 -4.28 -17.75
N GLY A 402 15.37 -5.44 -17.29
CA GLY A 402 15.39 -6.69 -18.06
C GLY A 402 16.75 -7.39 -18.16
N LEU A 403 17.81 -6.81 -17.62
CA LEU A 403 19.14 -7.42 -17.61
C LEU A 403 19.29 -8.45 -16.48
N PRO A 404 20.19 -9.44 -16.62
CA PRO A 404 20.58 -10.30 -15.52
C PRO A 404 21.20 -9.46 -14.39
N LEU A 405 20.93 -9.86 -13.15
CA LEU A 405 21.50 -9.24 -11.98
C LEU A 405 23.00 -9.58 -11.88
N SER A 406 23.83 -8.55 -11.91
CA SER A 406 25.28 -8.64 -11.76
C SER A 406 25.80 -7.57 -10.80
N VAL A 407 26.90 -7.88 -10.11
CA VAL A 407 27.59 -6.95 -9.21
C VAL A 407 29.09 -7.12 -9.44
N ASN A 408 29.72 -6.10 -10.02
CA ASN A 408 31.17 -6.00 -10.18
C ASN A 408 31.75 -4.89 -9.30
N GLU A 409 33.07 -4.88 -9.15
CA GLU A 409 33.79 -3.81 -8.46
C GLU A 409 33.51 -2.44 -9.10
N GLY A 410 33.11 -1.47 -8.29
CA GLY A 410 32.75 -0.11 -8.72
C GLY A 410 31.30 0.07 -9.22
N ASP A 411 30.53 -1.00 -9.45
CA ASP A 411 29.14 -0.87 -9.92
C ASP A 411 28.25 -0.12 -8.92
N LEU A 412 28.51 -0.31 -7.62
CA LEU A 412 27.76 0.33 -6.53
C LEU A 412 28.07 1.83 -6.38
N ASP A 413 29.20 2.30 -6.91
CA ASP A 413 29.61 3.71 -6.89
C ASP A 413 29.14 4.47 -8.14
N ASN A 414 28.63 3.75 -9.16
CA ASN A 414 28.15 4.35 -10.39
C ASN A 414 26.91 5.23 -10.13
N GLU A 415 26.87 6.43 -10.71
CA GLU A 415 25.75 7.37 -10.55
C GLU A 415 24.39 6.82 -11.03
N ARG A 416 24.41 5.88 -11.99
CA ARG A 416 23.22 5.23 -12.55
C ARG A 416 22.79 3.98 -11.78
N CYS A 417 23.62 3.52 -10.84
CA CYS A 417 23.31 2.42 -9.95
C CYS A 417 21.97 2.68 -9.23
N TRP A 418 21.17 1.63 -9.07
CA TRP A 418 19.85 1.74 -8.44
C TRP A 418 19.93 2.40 -7.06
N PHE A 419 20.96 2.11 -6.26
CA PHE A 419 21.15 2.67 -4.92
C PHE A 419 21.59 4.14 -4.89
N ASN A 420 21.98 4.70 -6.03
CA ASN A 420 22.47 6.08 -6.10
C ASN A 420 21.49 7.02 -6.78
N ARG A 421 20.45 6.51 -7.45
CA ARG A 421 19.47 7.39 -8.11
C ARG A 421 18.53 8.09 -7.13
N ALA A 422 18.15 9.32 -7.45
CA ALA A 422 17.22 10.12 -6.65
C ALA A 422 15.80 9.51 -6.64
N TRP A 423 15.29 9.16 -7.83
CA TRP A 423 13.94 8.59 -7.96
C TRP A 423 13.79 7.26 -7.22
N THR A 424 14.81 6.40 -7.23
CA THR A 424 14.72 5.08 -6.58
C THR A 424 14.59 5.15 -5.06
N LEU A 425 14.88 6.31 -4.44
CA LEU A 425 14.68 6.53 -3.00
C LEU A 425 13.20 6.38 -2.60
N GLN A 426 12.27 6.79 -3.47
CA GLN A 426 10.83 6.59 -3.25
C GLN A 426 10.29 5.27 -3.82
N GLU A 427 11.11 4.49 -4.52
CA GLU A 427 10.71 3.26 -5.21
C GLU A 427 11.08 1.99 -4.43
N VAL A 428 11.51 2.13 -3.18
CA VAL A 428 11.98 1.00 -2.35
C VAL A 428 10.84 0.04 -1.97
N GLY A 429 9.63 0.56 -1.78
CA GLY A 429 8.46 -0.19 -1.30
C GLY A 429 8.58 -0.70 0.14
N THR A 430 7.52 -1.36 0.64
CA THR A 430 7.56 -2.08 1.92
C THR A 430 8.21 -3.45 1.79
N GLU A 431 7.94 -4.14 0.69
CA GLU A 431 8.58 -5.38 0.30
C GLU A 431 9.08 -5.25 -1.14
N ARG A 432 10.06 -6.07 -1.50
CA ARG A 432 10.67 -6.03 -2.82
C ARG A 432 11.06 -7.41 -3.29
N LYS A 433 10.97 -7.62 -4.59
CA LYS A 433 11.48 -8.79 -5.29
C LYS A 433 12.54 -8.33 -6.28
N ILE A 434 13.74 -8.88 -6.16
CA ILE A 434 14.83 -8.57 -7.07
C ILE A 434 14.66 -9.43 -8.33
N CYS A 435 14.66 -8.77 -9.49
CA CYS A 435 14.47 -9.35 -10.81
C CYS A 435 15.82 -9.58 -11.50
N GLY A 436 15.80 -10.36 -12.59
CA GLY A 436 17.02 -10.79 -13.27
C GLY A 436 17.85 -11.80 -12.47
N ASP A 437 17.24 -12.50 -11.51
CA ASP A 437 17.93 -13.47 -10.64
C ASP A 437 18.53 -14.64 -11.43
N MET A 438 19.76 -14.99 -11.09
CA MET A 438 20.58 -16.01 -11.75
C MET A 438 20.89 -17.14 -10.77
N PRO A 439 20.94 -18.42 -11.19
CA PRO A 439 21.25 -19.55 -10.31
C PRO A 439 22.58 -19.41 -9.55
N ASP A 440 23.55 -18.77 -10.18
CA ASP A 440 24.90 -18.43 -9.71
C ASP A 440 25.08 -16.92 -9.48
N GLY A 441 23.97 -16.18 -9.42
CA GLY A 441 23.96 -14.73 -9.27
C GLY A 441 24.26 -14.22 -7.85
N PRO A 442 24.42 -12.90 -7.70
CA PRO A 442 24.85 -12.29 -6.45
C PRO A 442 23.86 -12.50 -5.29
N LEU A 443 22.56 -12.68 -5.55
CA LEU A 443 21.58 -12.98 -4.50
C LEU A 443 21.80 -14.35 -3.84
N ARG A 444 22.42 -15.29 -4.57
CA ARG A 444 22.61 -16.68 -4.16
C ARG A 444 24.08 -16.97 -3.80
N ALA A 445 24.92 -15.93 -3.78
CA ALA A 445 26.33 -16.04 -3.42
C ALA A 445 26.49 -16.66 -2.03
N LYS A 446 27.35 -17.68 -1.92
CA LYS A 446 27.62 -18.36 -0.66
C LYS A 446 28.65 -17.59 0.14
N ARG A 447 28.47 -17.61 1.46
CA ARG A 447 29.50 -17.17 2.40
C ARG A 447 30.50 -18.29 2.64
N ASP A 448 31.74 -17.93 2.92
CA ASP A 448 32.76 -18.86 3.37
C ASP A 448 32.47 -19.41 4.79
N LYS A 449 33.40 -20.21 5.33
CA LYS A 449 33.27 -20.79 6.68
C LYS A 449 33.29 -19.75 7.80
N ASP A 450 33.89 -18.60 7.54
CA ASP A 450 34.03 -17.50 8.49
C ASP A 450 32.87 -16.48 8.35
N GLY A 451 31.99 -16.68 7.37
CA GLY A 451 30.81 -15.86 7.12
C GLY A 451 31.04 -14.69 6.16
N ASN A 452 32.17 -14.63 5.47
CA ASN A 452 32.51 -13.56 4.52
C ASN A 452 32.06 -13.88 3.10
N TYR A 453 31.82 -12.83 2.31
CA TYR A 453 31.61 -12.93 0.87
C TYR A 453 32.95 -12.97 0.12
N GLU A 454 32.93 -13.53 -1.09
CA GLU A 454 34.12 -13.69 -1.94
C GLU A 454 34.76 -12.35 -2.33
N THR A 455 33.95 -11.32 -2.58
CA THR A 455 34.40 -9.99 -2.99
C THR A 455 33.82 -8.90 -2.08
N GLU A 456 34.52 -7.77 -1.99
CA GLU A 456 34.03 -6.62 -1.24
C GLU A 456 32.77 -6.04 -1.90
N ALA A 457 32.72 -6.00 -3.25
CA ALA A 457 31.50 -5.59 -3.97
C ALA A 457 30.26 -6.43 -3.60
N LEU A 458 30.40 -7.76 -3.46
CA LEU A 458 29.30 -8.64 -3.02
C LEU A 458 28.88 -8.34 -1.58
N LYS A 459 29.85 -8.12 -0.69
CA LYS A 459 29.59 -7.75 0.70
C LYS A 459 28.82 -6.43 0.77
N SER A 460 29.32 -5.38 0.11
CA SER A 460 28.67 -4.06 0.05
C SER A 460 27.28 -4.13 -0.58
N PHE A 461 27.08 -4.95 -1.61
CA PHE A 461 25.77 -5.18 -2.22
C PHE A 461 24.76 -5.74 -1.22
N HIS A 462 25.14 -6.75 -0.45
CA HIS A 462 24.26 -7.32 0.56
C HIS A 462 24.00 -6.37 1.74
N GLU A 463 25.00 -5.58 2.15
CA GLU A 463 24.84 -4.54 3.17
C GLU A 463 23.86 -3.45 2.71
N GLN A 464 23.99 -2.96 1.47
CA GLN A 464 23.05 -2.00 0.88
C GLN A 464 21.65 -2.60 0.74
N LEU A 465 21.52 -3.85 0.30
CA LEU A 465 20.21 -4.50 0.19
C LEU A 465 19.55 -4.67 1.56
N GLN A 466 20.34 -4.92 2.62
CA GLN A 466 19.87 -5.03 3.99
C GLN A 466 19.48 -3.65 4.57
N SER A 467 20.19 -2.57 4.23
CA SER A 467 19.90 -1.22 4.73
C SER A 467 18.53 -0.71 4.29
N LEU A 468 18.00 -1.22 3.17
CA LEU A 468 16.67 -0.89 2.67
C LEU A 468 15.53 -1.56 3.48
N ASN A 469 15.80 -2.43 4.45
CA ASN A 469 14.76 -3.08 5.26
C ASN A 469 14.14 -2.09 6.26
N GLY A 470 12.82 -1.91 6.20
CA GLY A 470 12.08 -1.03 7.12
C GLY A 470 12.20 0.47 6.81
N ILE A 471 12.99 0.83 5.80
CA ILE A 471 13.39 2.23 5.53
C ILE A 471 12.21 3.14 5.22
N MET A 472 11.16 2.64 4.55
CA MET A 472 9.96 3.42 4.26
C MET A 472 9.22 3.87 5.53
N ARG A 473 9.13 3.00 6.56
CA ARG A 473 8.54 3.38 7.85
C ARG A 473 9.41 4.39 8.58
N GLU A 474 10.72 4.28 8.41
CA GLU A 474 11.66 5.23 9.02
C GLU A 474 11.56 6.60 8.37
N TYR A 475 11.45 6.70 7.04
CA TYR A 475 11.32 7.99 6.35
C TYR A 475 10.06 8.77 6.75
N GLU A 476 8.95 8.09 7.02
CA GLU A 476 7.71 8.73 7.51
C GLU A 476 7.90 9.35 8.90
N GLU A 477 8.77 8.79 9.74
CA GLU A 477 9.05 9.29 11.10
C GLU A 477 10.27 10.22 11.18
N PHE A 478 11.15 10.19 10.15
CA PHE A 478 12.51 10.73 10.20
C PHE A 478 12.89 11.43 8.88
N ILE A 479 12.42 12.68 8.71
CA ILE A 479 12.69 13.50 7.51
C ILE A 479 14.18 13.72 7.23
N PHE A 480 14.99 13.96 8.27
CA PHE A 480 16.41 14.28 8.07
C PHE A 480 17.21 13.05 7.64
N ARG A 481 16.74 11.85 7.98
CA ARG A 481 17.27 10.61 7.42
C ARG A 481 16.99 10.50 5.92
N ALA A 482 15.75 10.72 5.49
CA ALA A 482 15.40 10.71 4.07
C ALA A 482 16.18 11.78 3.27
N LEU A 483 16.30 12.99 3.83
CA LEU A 483 17.10 14.07 3.25
C LEU A 483 18.58 13.69 3.19
N GLY A 484 19.12 13.06 4.22
CA GLY A 484 20.52 12.60 4.26
C GLY A 484 20.81 11.58 3.17
N ASP A 485 19.91 10.62 2.97
CA ASP A 485 20.05 9.67 1.86
C ASP A 485 19.95 10.39 0.50
N MET A 486 19.05 11.38 0.36
CA MET A 486 18.91 12.21 -0.85
C MET A 486 20.15 13.09 -1.15
N GLN A 487 20.91 13.52 -0.12
CA GLN A 487 22.18 14.25 -0.31
C GLN A 487 23.15 13.45 -1.18
N HIS A 488 23.20 12.13 -0.97
CA HIS A 488 24.09 11.21 -1.67
C HIS A 488 23.54 10.69 -3.00
N ARG A 489 22.25 10.95 -3.31
CA ARG A 489 21.66 10.52 -4.57
C ARG A 489 22.06 11.41 -5.75
N MET A 490 21.91 10.89 -6.95
CA MET A 490 22.19 11.52 -8.24
C MET A 490 20.91 11.63 -9.07
N SER A 491 20.77 12.70 -9.84
CA SER A 491 19.64 12.89 -10.76
C SER A 491 20.09 13.58 -12.05
N THR A 492 19.44 13.24 -13.16
CA THR A 492 19.68 13.89 -14.46
C THR A 492 19.13 15.32 -14.45
N ASN A 493 17.91 15.51 -13.95
CA ASN A 493 17.35 16.82 -13.68
C ASN A 493 17.46 17.10 -12.16
N PRO A 494 18.08 18.20 -11.72
CA PRO A 494 18.16 18.52 -10.29
C PRO A 494 16.80 18.58 -9.59
N VAL A 495 15.73 19.03 -10.28
CA VAL A 495 14.36 19.12 -9.73
C VAL A 495 13.83 17.76 -9.28
N ASP A 496 14.31 16.68 -9.89
CA ASP A 496 13.90 15.32 -9.55
C ASP A 496 14.28 14.93 -8.13
N LYS A 497 15.34 15.51 -7.55
CA LYS A 497 15.64 15.28 -6.13
C LYS A 497 14.55 15.84 -5.22
N VAL A 498 13.98 16.99 -5.57
CA VAL A 498 12.85 17.57 -4.81
C VAL A 498 11.59 16.73 -5.03
N ALA A 499 11.30 16.37 -6.28
CA ALA A 499 10.13 15.58 -6.62
C ALA A 499 10.16 14.17 -5.99
N GLY A 500 11.33 13.52 -5.96
CA GLY A 500 11.56 12.21 -5.33
C GLY A 500 11.39 12.21 -3.81
N MET A 501 11.41 13.38 -3.15
CA MET A 501 11.06 13.49 -1.74
C MET A 501 9.55 13.53 -1.49
N ALA A 502 8.74 13.84 -2.51
CA ALA A 502 7.36 14.24 -2.29
C ALA A 502 6.52 13.18 -1.57
N ILE A 503 6.60 11.91 -1.98
CA ILE A 503 5.82 10.84 -1.32
C ILE A 503 6.40 10.44 0.04
N LEU A 504 7.73 10.57 0.23
CA LEU A 504 8.42 10.26 1.48
C LEU A 504 7.98 11.19 2.62
N LEU A 505 7.62 12.43 2.28
CA LEU A 505 7.12 13.43 3.24
C LEU A 505 5.62 13.30 3.54
N GLY A 506 4.95 12.27 3.01
CA GLY A 506 3.55 11.92 3.30
C GLY A 506 2.52 13.06 3.18
N PRO A 507 2.58 13.97 2.18
CA PRO A 507 1.76 15.16 2.19
C PRO A 507 0.30 14.86 1.81
N MET A 508 -0.64 15.63 2.36
CA MET A 508 -2.07 15.52 1.99
C MET A 508 -2.34 16.05 0.56
N THR A 509 -1.45 16.89 0.03
CA THR A 509 -1.49 17.44 -1.32
C THR A 509 -0.10 17.36 -1.96
N LEU A 510 0.01 17.33 -3.27
CA LEU A 510 1.32 17.32 -3.95
C LEU A 510 1.52 18.60 -4.78
N PRO A 511 2.74 19.15 -4.87
CA PRO A 511 3.00 20.22 -5.83
C PRO A 511 2.98 19.66 -7.26
N ALA A 512 2.50 20.45 -8.22
CA ALA A 512 2.56 20.06 -9.63
C ALA A 512 4.01 20.07 -10.14
N TYR A 513 4.35 19.08 -10.96
CA TYR A 513 5.70 18.94 -11.51
C TYR A 513 5.92 19.88 -12.70
N SER A 514 7.11 20.46 -12.79
CA SER A 514 7.59 21.21 -13.96
C SER A 514 9.11 21.07 -14.05
N GLU A 515 9.59 20.58 -15.20
CA GLU A 515 11.02 20.37 -15.47
C GLU A 515 11.84 21.68 -15.44
N SER A 516 11.18 22.82 -15.65
CA SER A 516 11.79 24.15 -15.76
C SER A 516 11.77 24.97 -14.46
N LYS A 517 11.13 24.44 -13.40
CA LYS A 517 11.00 25.14 -12.12
C LYS A 517 12.36 25.22 -11.42
N SER A 518 12.63 26.32 -10.72
CA SER A 518 13.85 26.42 -9.91
C SER A 518 13.79 25.43 -8.73
N LEU A 519 14.96 24.96 -8.27
CA LEU A 519 15.05 24.03 -7.14
C LEU A 519 14.39 24.59 -5.88
N GLU A 520 14.62 25.87 -5.58
CA GLU A 520 14.07 26.49 -4.37
C GLU A 520 12.56 26.71 -4.49
N ASP A 521 12.05 27.04 -5.68
CA ASP A 521 10.60 27.17 -5.87
C ASP A 521 9.91 25.81 -5.75
N ALA A 522 10.50 24.75 -6.33
CA ALA A 522 10.00 23.38 -6.18
C ALA A 522 10.01 22.93 -4.71
N TRP A 523 11.09 23.24 -3.98
CA TRP A 523 11.20 22.95 -2.55
C TRP A 523 10.17 23.74 -1.74
N SER A 524 9.99 25.01 -2.04
CA SER A 524 8.99 25.88 -1.40
C SER A 524 7.58 25.34 -1.61
N ASP A 525 7.24 24.94 -2.83
CA ASP A 525 5.96 24.32 -3.17
C ASP A 525 5.75 23.02 -2.39
N LEU A 526 6.77 22.16 -2.28
CA LEU A 526 6.69 20.91 -1.53
C LEU A 526 6.52 21.14 -0.01
N VAL A 527 7.29 22.05 0.57
CA VAL A 527 7.16 22.41 1.99
C VAL A 527 5.79 23.04 2.27
N ASN A 528 5.21 23.78 1.33
CA ASN A 528 3.86 24.32 1.50
C ASN A 528 2.76 23.25 1.39
N ALA A 529 3.03 22.13 0.71
CA ALA A 529 2.08 21.04 0.49
C ALA A 529 2.12 19.94 1.58
N THR A 530 3.22 19.86 2.34
CA THR A 530 3.45 18.83 3.37
C THR A 530 2.76 19.10 4.71
N ASP A 531 2.65 18.05 5.51
CA ASP A 531 2.01 18.04 6.81
C ASP A 531 2.71 18.99 7.80
N GLU A 532 1.95 19.41 8.80
CA GLU A 532 2.41 20.25 9.90
C GLU A 532 3.60 19.67 10.67
N TYR A 533 3.66 18.35 10.81
CA TYR A 533 4.76 17.63 11.45
C TYR A 533 6.10 17.91 10.78
N ILE A 534 6.13 17.77 9.45
CA ILE A 534 7.33 17.94 8.64
C ILE A 534 7.83 19.39 8.72
N ARG A 535 6.91 20.35 8.60
CA ARG A 535 7.24 21.78 8.74
C ARG A 535 7.75 22.11 10.13
N GLY A 536 7.13 21.54 11.17
CA GLY A 536 7.60 21.62 12.54
C GLY A 536 9.02 21.08 12.70
N ALA A 537 9.33 19.90 12.15
CA ALA A 537 10.67 19.33 12.21
C ALA A 537 11.73 20.24 11.57
N LEU A 538 11.44 20.80 10.39
CA LEU A 538 12.33 21.77 9.73
C LEU A 538 12.54 23.03 10.59
N PHE A 539 11.48 23.54 11.23
CA PHE A 539 11.55 24.74 12.06
C PHE A 539 12.30 24.51 13.38
N PHE A 540 11.96 23.45 14.13
CA PHE A 540 12.43 23.21 15.49
C PHE A 540 13.76 22.44 15.58
N LYS A 541 14.19 21.75 14.52
CA LYS A 541 15.45 20.97 14.54
C LYS A 541 16.54 21.53 13.65
N TYR A 542 16.22 22.11 12.49
CA TYR A 542 17.26 22.61 11.60
C TYR A 542 17.91 23.87 12.20
N PRO A 543 19.24 23.93 12.37
CA PRO A 543 19.86 24.91 13.25
C PRO A 543 20.11 26.28 12.64
N GLU A 544 20.17 26.39 11.33
CA GLU A 544 20.43 27.68 10.68
C GLU A 544 19.15 28.32 10.17
N PRO A 545 19.11 29.66 10.07
CA PRO A 545 18.06 30.34 9.36
C PRO A 545 18.18 30.08 7.85
N GLY A 546 17.05 30.15 7.15
CA GLY A 546 17.01 29.99 5.71
C GLY A 546 17.79 31.09 4.96
N THR A 547 18.38 30.71 3.84
CA THR A 547 19.20 31.60 3.00
C THR A 547 18.47 32.12 1.76
N ALA A 548 17.36 31.48 1.35
CA ALA A 548 16.63 31.80 0.14
C ALA A 548 15.33 32.60 0.41
N GLY A 549 15.45 33.73 1.12
CA GLY A 549 14.34 34.63 1.42
C GLY A 549 13.56 34.29 2.69
N THR A 550 13.06 33.05 2.85
CA THR A 550 12.36 32.60 4.06
C THR A 550 13.35 32.22 5.16
N LYS A 551 13.21 32.73 6.39
CA LYS A 551 14.19 32.50 7.48
C LYS A 551 13.87 31.31 8.37
N TRP A 552 12.61 30.95 8.52
CA TRP A 552 12.18 29.92 9.47
C TRP A 552 12.55 28.49 9.05
N ARG A 553 12.61 28.21 7.74
CA ARG A 553 12.98 26.91 7.17
C ARG A 553 14.30 26.99 6.39
N PRO A 554 15.03 25.87 6.25
CA PRO A 554 16.18 25.82 5.37
C PRO A 554 15.78 25.92 3.89
N SER A 555 16.67 26.52 3.10
CA SER A 555 16.66 26.40 1.63
C SER A 555 17.02 24.97 1.21
N TRP A 556 16.69 24.61 -0.03
CA TRP A 556 17.10 23.32 -0.60
C TRP A 556 18.62 23.15 -0.60
N ASP A 557 19.37 24.19 -0.96
CA ASP A 557 20.84 24.17 -0.99
C ASP A 557 21.45 23.83 0.40
N GLN A 558 20.96 24.49 1.45
CA GLN A 558 21.33 24.18 2.84
C GLN A 558 21.09 22.70 3.18
N LEU A 559 19.95 22.14 2.78
CA LEU A 559 19.65 20.73 3.05
C LEU A 559 20.53 19.78 2.25
N MET A 560 21.07 20.19 1.10
CA MET A 560 21.90 19.33 0.26
C MET A 560 23.39 19.43 0.58
N THR A 561 23.85 20.54 1.16
CA THR A 561 25.29 20.84 1.32
C THR A 561 25.76 20.82 2.77
N LYS A 562 24.86 20.94 3.75
CA LYS A 562 25.21 21.05 5.16
C LYS A 562 24.89 19.78 5.95
N PRO A 563 25.60 19.54 7.08
CA PRO A 563 25.25 18.45 7.98
C PRO A 563 23.82 18.58 8.49
N LEU A 564 23.04 17.50 8.38
CA LEU A 564 21.67 17.47 8.84
C LEU A 564 21.60 17.15 10.35
N PRO A 565 20.58 17.65 11.06
CA PRO A 565 20.34 17.31 12.45
C PRO A 565 20.15 15.80 12.66
N ALA A 566 20.53 15.30 13.84
CA ALA A 566 20.19 13.95 14.25
C ALA A 566 18.67 13.76 14.26
N ASP A 567 18.20 12.66 13.67
CA ASP A 567 16.79 12.37 13.60
C ASP A 567 16.23 11.76 14.90
N GLY A 568 14.94 11.90 15.11
CA GLY A 568 14.28 11.46 16.34
C GLY A 568 12.78 11.78 16.33
N ARG A 569 11.94 10.99 17.00
CA ARG A 569 10.50 11.28 17.04
C ARG A 569 10.27 12.64 17.67
N PHE A 570 9.73 13.56 16.89
CA PHE A 570 9.45 14.93 17.33
C PHE A 570 7.98 15.21 17.14
N MET A 571 7.18 15.13 18.21
CA MET A 571 5.77 15.51 18.11
C MET A 571 5.63 17.00 18.43
N PRO A 572 5.31 17.84 17.42
CA PRO A 572 5.14 19.26 17.66
C PRO A 572 3.96 19.53 18.59
N LEU A 573 4.13 20.48 19.52
CA LEU A 573 3.12 20.79 20.53
C LEU A 573 1.87 21.50 19.99
N ILE A 574 1.98 22.23 18.87
CA ILE A 574 0.90 22.65 17.94
C ILE A 574 1.54 23.42 16.75
N TYR A 575 1.01 23.18 15.54
CA TYR A 575 1.25 23.92 14.31
C TYR A 575 -0.15 24.11 13.65
N ARG A 576 -0.42 25.23 12.96
CA ARG A 576 -1.75 25.47 12.33
C ARG A 576 -1.57 26.07 10.94
N ASP A 577 -2.14 25.43 9.92
CA ASP A 577 -2.25 26.00 8.58
C ASP A 577 -3.65 25.80 7.98
N ALA A 578 -4.30 26.91 7.65
CA ALA A 578 -5.28 26.99 6.58
C ALA A 578 -5.49 28.47 6.21
N LYS A 579 -4.68 28.99 5.27
CA LYS A 579 -4.87 30.20 4.42
C LYS A 579 -3.80 31.30 4.53
N VAL A 580 -2.92 31.31 5.53
CA VAL A 580 -1.81 32.28 5.63
C VAL A 580 -0.52 31.52 5.94
N ALA A 581 0.30 31.30 4.92
CA ALA A 581 1.56 30.56 5.05
C ALA A 581 2.46 31.23 6.10
N ASN A 582 3.11 30.42 6.94
CA ASN A 582 4.09 30.81 7.97
C ASN A 582 3.52 31.23 9.35
N GLN A 583 2.53 30.53 9.91
CA GLN A 583 2.11 30.75 11.29
C GLN A 583 2.47 29.56 12.20
N CYS A 584 2.81 29.86 13.45
CA CYS A 584 3.14 28.85 14.47
C CYS A 584 2.53 29.26 15.82
N GLU A 585 1.63 28.42 16.34
CA GLU A 585 1.07 28.60 17.67
C GLU A 585 1.85 27.72 18.66
N ALA A 586 2.74 28.32 19.43
CA ALA A 586 3.65 27.59 20.32
C ALA A 586 3.80 28.30 21.68
N PRO A 587 4.13 27.56 22.75
CA PRO A 587 4.57 28.14 24.01
C PRO A 587 5.80 29.01 23.80
N CYS A 588 5.72 30.25 24.30
CA CYS A 588 6.66 31.31 24.01
C CYS A 588 7.17 31.96 25.29
N ILE A 589 8.48 32.14 25.37
CA ILE A 589 9.14 32.98 26.38
C ILE A 589 9.67 34.22 25.67
N GLU A 590 9.14 35.40 25.98
CA GLU A 590 9.56 36.64 25.29
C GLU A 590 10.97 37.08 25.65
N ASN A 591 11.38 36.85 26.91
CA ASN A 591 12.64 37.34 27.46
C ASN A 591 13.47 36.18 28.06
N GLY A 592 14.04 35.35 27.20
CA GLY A 592 14.97 34.29 27.60
C GLY A 592 16.42 34.69 27.39
N PHE A 593 17.20 34.83 28.46
CA PHE A 593 18.61 35.21 28.34
C PHE A 593 19.50 33.98 28.17
N VAL A 594 20.15 33.89 27.01
CA VAL A 594 20.97 32.74 26.61
C VAL A 594 22.45 33.10 26.71
N LYS A 595 23.26 32.22 27.33
CA LYS A 595 24.72 32.37 27.39
C LYS A 595 25.46 31.04 27.26
N GLY A 596 26.71 31.10 26.82
CA GLY A 596 27.59 29.93 26.69
C GLY A 596 27.56 29.23 25.33
N LEU A 597 26.74 29.69 24.39
CA LEU A 597 26.60 29.13 23.03
C LEU A 597 27.15 30.04 21.91
N ALA A 598 27.92 31.07 22.26
CA ALA A 598 28.36 32.11 21.32
C ALA A 598 29.53 31.69 20.41
N ARG A 599 30.39 30.77 20.85
CA ARG A 599 31.52 30.26 20.06
C ARG A 599 31.17 28.90 19.44
N GLY A 600 31.74 28.62 18.27
CA GLY A 600 31.79 27.27 17.71
C GLY A 600 32.47 26.32 18.70
N GLY A 601 31.97 25.10 18.77
CA GLY A 601 32.48 24.05 19.66
C GLY A 601 33.48 23.16 18.94
N VAL A 602 33.90 22.09 19.60
CA VAL A 602 34.59 21.00 18.93
C VAL A 602 33.59 20.27 18.05
N LEU A 603 33.98 19.90 16.82
CA LEU A 603 33.15 19.10 15.92
C LEU A 603 32.70 17.81 16.64
N ASN A 604 31.44 17.41 16.47
CA ASN A 604 30.84 16.22 17.11
C ASN A 604 30.78 16.25 18.65
N LYS A 605 30.85 17.43 19.28
CA LYS A 605 30.54 17.60 20.71
C LYS A 605 29.47 18.65 20.92
N ASP A 606 28.52 18.33 21.80
CA ASP A 606 27.48 19.27 22.21
C ASP A 606 28.07 20.51 22.88
N ARG A 607 27.66 21.68 22.41
CA ARG A 607 27.97 22.94 23.07
C ARG A 607 27.01 23.13 24.23
N ARG A 608 27.53 23.48 25.40
CA ARG A 608 26.74 23.63 26.63
C ARG A 608 26.59 25.10 26.99
N GLY A 609 25.38 25.50 27.35
CA GLY A 609 25.05 26.86 27.76
C GLY A 609 24.09 26.88 28.94
N LYS A 610 23.62 28.09 29.26
CA LYS A 610 22.55 28.32 30.22
C LYS A 610 21.48 29.23 29.63
N LEU A 611 20.24 28.86 29.87
CA LEU A 611 19.06 29.71 29.70
C LEU A 611 18.68 30.28 31.08
N LEU A 612 18.56 31.61 31.18
CA LEU A 612 18.04 32.29 32.36
C LEU A 612 16.66 32.85 32.01
N VAL A 613 15.67 32.56 32.84
CA VAL A 613 14.29 33.03 32.71
C VAL A 613 13.79 33.55 34.06
N GLU A 614 13.05 34.63 34.03
CA GLU A 614 12.46 35.24 35.22
C GLU A 614 11.00 34.78 35.36
N ASP A 615 10.61 34.35 36.56
CA ASP A 615 9.23 33.99 36.85
C ASP A 615 8.36 35.21 37.19
N ALA A 616 7.04 34.99 37.36
CA ALA A 616 6.10 36.06 37.72
C ALA A 616 6.41 36.73 39.07
N GLY A 617 7.20 36.08 39.93
CA GLY A 617 7.66 36.61 41.22
C GLY A 617 9.00 37.34 41.14
N GLY A 618 9.58 37.50 39.94
CA GLY A 618 10.88 38.16 39.74
C GLY A 618 12.09 37.26 40.05
N THR A 619 11.88 35.96 40.30
CA THR A 619 12.98 35.04 40.58
C THR A 619 13.59 34.53 39.27
N ILE A 620 14.91 34.64 39.15
CA ILE A 620 15.64 34.15 37.98
C ILE A 620 15.98 32.67 38.16
N HIS A 621 15.47 31.84 37.25
CA HIS A 621 15.75 30.41 37.14
C HIS A 621 16.77 30.13 36.05
N ALA A 622 17.66 29.16 36.29
CA ALA A 622 18.71 28.78 35.35
C ALA A 622 18.55 27.33 34.87
N PHE A 623 18.48 27.16 33.56
CA PHE A 623 18.32 25.86 32.90
C PHE A 623 19.54 25.52 32.06
N ASN A 624 19.97 24.26 32.10
CA ASN A 624 21.08 23.77 31.30
C ASN A 624 20.62 23.44 29.87
N ILE A 625 21.27 24.06 28.89
CA ILE A 625 20.95 23.91 27.47
C ILE A 625 22.13 23.35 26.69
N ILE A 626 21.83 22.67 25.58
CA ILE A 626 22.79 22.07 24.65
C ILE A 626 22.47 22.45 23.21
N ALA A 627 23.51 22.60 22.39
CA ALA A 627 23.40 22.74 20.94
C ALA A 627 24.34 21.74 20.26
N SER A 628 23.76 20.77 19.54
CA SER A 628 24.48 19.72 18.79
C SER A 628 24.92 20.15 17.39
N HIS A 629 25.01 21.46 17.15
CA HIS A 629 25.36 22.08 15.88
C HIS A 629 26.33 23.26 16.11
N GLN A 630 26.95 23.74 15.02
CA GLN A 630 27.97 24.80 15.09
C GLN A 630 27.44 26.22 14.90
N CYS A 631 26.19 26.41 14.46
CA CYS A 631 25.56 27.75 14.34
C CYS A 631 25.65 28.52 15.68
N PRO A 632 26.35 29.67 15.75
CA PRO A 632 26.57 30.39 17.00
C PRO A 632 25.28 31.04 17.51
N ILE A 633 25.11 31.05 18.83
CA ILE A 633 24.03 31.76 19.52
C ILE A 633 24.69 32.77 20.47
N PRO A 634 24.85 34.04 20.03
CA PRO A 634 25.48 35.09 20.84
C PRO A 634 24.82 35.23 22.21
N LYS A 635 25.58 35.71 23.19
CA LYS A 635 25.04 36.01 24.51
C LYS A 635 24.09 37.20 24.40
N ASP A 636 22.79 36.98 24.55
CA ASP A 636 21.76 38.00 24.43
C ASP A 636 20.43 37.52 25.04
N THR A 637 19.44 38.42 25.10
CA THR A 637 18.05 38.08 25.38
C THR A 637 17.32 37.79 24.06
N TYR A 638 16.60 36.68 24.03
CA TYR A 638 15.88 36.21 22.84
C TYR A 638 14.43 35.87 23.17
N THR A 639 13.63 35.89 22.11
CA THR A 639 12.32 35.25 22.10
C THR A 639 12.51 33.77 21.80
N LEU A 640 11.91 32.91 22.61
CA LEU A 640 12.09 31.46 22.53
C LEU A 640 10.75 30.77 22.29
N LEU A 641 10.70 29.84 21.33
CA LEU A 641 9.51 29.04 21.02
C LEU A 641 9.77 27.57 21.32
N ALA A 642 8.90 26.93 22.11
CA ALA A 642 9.02 25.52 22.46
C ALA A 642 8.40 24.62 21.38
N GLY A 643 9.09 23.53 21.06
CA GLY A 643 8.73 22.65 19.96
C GLY A 643 7.89 21.44 20.33
N ASP A 644 8.07 20.87 21.51
CA ASP A 644 7.57 19.52 21.85
C ASP A 644 6.95 19.46 23.25
N VAL A 645 6.20 18.39 23.53
CA VAL A 645 5.38 18.24 24.75
C VAL A 645 6.17 18.42 26.04
N CYS A 646 7.44 18.05 26.04
CA CYS A 646 8.33 18.20 27.19
C CYS A 646 9.05 19.55 27.23
N HIS A 647 8.83 20.44 26.27
CA HIS A 647 9.58 21.68 26.06
C HIS A 647 11.09 21.44 26.04
N SER A 648 11.53 20.34 25.44
CA SER A 648 12.94 19.98 25.35
C SER A 648 13.62 20.67 24.16
N HIS A 649 12.89 20.98 23.07
CA HIS A 649 13.42 21.64 21.89
C HIS A 649 12.94 23.09 21.81
N TRP A 650 13.87 24.02 21.53
CA TRP A 650 13.57 25.44 21.48
C TRP A 650 14.15 26.09 20.23
N VAL A 651 13.35 26.93 19.58
CA VAL A 651 13.82 27.88 18.56
C VAL A 651 14.19 29.19 19.24
N VAL A 652 15.39 29.66 18.96
CA VAL A 652 15.89 30.98 19.35
C VAL A 652 15.65 31.94 18.20
N GLY A 653 15.04 33.08 18.50
CA GLY A 653 14.82 34.10 17.50
C GLY A 653 14.60 35.48 18.10
N ARG A 654 14.21 36.41 17.24
CA ARG A 654 13.89 37.78 17.61
C ARG A 654 12.45 38.09 17.23
N ARG A 655 11.73 38.69 18.17
CA ARG A 655 10.44 39.31 17.91
C ARG A 655 10.64 40.59 17.10
N LEU A 656 9.99 40.67 15.96
CA LEU A 656 9.90 41.88 15.14
C LEU A 656 8.52 42.53 15.38
N SER A 657 8.28 43.68 14.74
CA SER A 657 6.98 44.34 14.77
C SER A 657 5.85 43.42 14.28
N GLU A 658 4.62 43.69 14.71
CA GLU A 658 3.41 42.98 14.27
C GLU A 658 3.38 41.48 14.58
N GLY A 659 4.07 41.05 15.64
CA GLY A 659 4.07 39.64 16.08
C GLY A 659 4.89 38.69 15.20
N ARG A 660 5.73 39.25 14.31
CA ARG A 660 6.63 38.48 13.47
C ARG A 660 7.80 37.90 14.27
N PHE A 661 8.23 36.70 13.92
CA PHE A 661 9.33 35.99 14.56
C PHE A 661 10.37 35.61 13.52
N GLU A 662 11.58 36.16 13.68
CA GLU A 662 12.73 35.81 12.87
C GLU A 662 13.58 34.76 13.60
N LYS A 663 13.69 33.58 13.00
CA LYS A 663 14.52 32.49 13.52
C LYS A 663 16.01 32.85 13.43
N LEU A 664 16.75 32.56 14.49
CA LEU A 664 18.21 32.66 14.55
C LEU A 664 18.87 31.29 14.63
N SER A 665 18.40 30.42 15.53
CA SER A 665 18.98 29.10 15.77
C SER A 665 18.03 28.20 16.55
N VAL A 666 18.46 26.99 16.90
CA VAL A 666 17.76 26.10 17.86
C VAL A 666 18.68 25.71 19.02
N PHE A 667 18.14 25.25 20.13
CA PHE A 667 18.85 24.50 21.17
C PHE A 667 17.92 23.47 21.81
N LYS A 668 18.48 22.58 22.62
CA LYS A 668 17.71 21.67 23.47
C LYS A 668 18.02 21.89 24.95
N LEU A 669 17.09 21.56 25.82
CA LEU A 669 17.42 21.32 27.22
C LEU A 669 18.21 20.01 27.35
N VAL A 670 19.05 19.91 28.36
CA VAL A 670 19.95 18.74 28.51
C VAL A 670 19.19 17.42 28.74
N ASN A 671 17.95 17.47 29.23
CA ASN A 671 17.05 16.33 29.36
C ASN A 671 15.58 16.79 29.54
N ASP A 672 14.65 15.85 29.42
CA ASP A 672 13.21 16.11 29.56
C ASP A 672 12.81 16.59 30.96
N TYR A 673 13.58 16.25 31.99
CA TYR A 673 13.31 16.68 33.36
C TYR A 673 13.49 18.19 33.55
N GLU A 674 14.51 18.79 32.93
CA GLU A 674 14.67 20.25 32.86
C GLU A 674 13.52 20.90 32.08
N GLY A 675 13.03 20.24 31.03
CA GLY A 675 11.86 20.68 30.26
C GLY A 675 10.57 20.71 31.07
N ILE A 676 10.29 19.64 31.83
CA ILE A 676 9.14 19.56 32.74
C ILE A 676 9.24 20.63 33.84
N LYS A 677 10.45 20.90 34.37
CA LYS A 677 10.64 21.99 35.33
C LYS A 677 10.30 23.34 34.74
N LEU A 678 10.84 23.66 33.55
CA LEU A 678 10.56 24.91 32.86
C LEU A 678 9.07 25.06 32.54
N TYR A 679 8.41 23.97 32.12
CA TYR A 679 6.97 23.94 31.91
C TYR A 679 6.19 24.28 33.18
N LYS A 680 6.53 23.64 34.31
CA LYS A 680 5.87 23.85 35.60
C LYS A 680 6.04 25.27 36.16
N LEU A 681 7.09 26.00 35.75
CA LEU A 681 7.23 27.41 36.12
C LEU A 681 6.15 28.30 35.50
N GLY A 682 5.47 27.86 34.44
CA GLY A 682 4.38 28.63 33.82
C GLY A 682 4.83 29.92 33.12
N VAL A 683 6.13 30.08 32.85
CA VAL A 683 6.70 31.28 32.21
C VAL A 683 6.52 31.33 30.69
N ALA A 684 6.18 30.19 30.08
CA ALA A 684 5.93 30.10 28.65
C ALA A 684 4.42 30.24 28.38
N GLU A 685 4.05 31.25 27.59
CA GLU A 685 2.66 31.50 27.22
C GLU A 685 2.39 31.02 25.80
N LYS A 686 1.25 30.38 25.55
CA LYS A 686 0.87 29.98 24.20
C LYS A 686 0.56 31.22 23.37
N ARG A 687 1.32 31.43 22.28
CA ARG A 687 1.18 32.59 21.39
C ARG A 687 1.17 32.17 19.93
N LEU A 688 0.44 32.91 19.11
CA LEU A 688 0.50 32.81 17.65
C LEU A 688 1.67 33.67 17.14
N ASN A 689 2.55 33.07 16.35
CA ASN A 689 3.75 33.70 15.82
C ASN A 689 3.71 33.69 14.29
N ILE A 690 3.99 34.83 13.66
CA ILE A 690 4.14 34.93 12.20
C ILE A 690 5.61 34.72 11.86
N LEU A 691 5.93 33.56 11.30
CA LEU A 691 7.30 33.19 10.93
C LEU A 691 7.76 33.94 9.68
N VAL A 692 9.02 34.38 9.70
CA VAL A 692 9.67 35.08 8.57
C VAL A 692 10.53 34.12 7.76
#